data_AF-A0A520XBX9-F1
#
_entry.id   AF-A0A520XBX9-F1
#
_cell.length_a   1.000
_cell.length_b   1.000
_cell.length_c   1.000
_cell.angle_alpha   90.00
_cell.angle_beta   90.00
_cell.angle_gamma   90.00
#
_symmetry.space_group_name_H-M   'P 1'
#
loop_
_entity.id
_entity.type
_entity.pdbx_description
1 polymer ?
#
loop_
_entity_poly.entity_id
_entity_poly.type
_entity_poly.pdbx_seq_one_letter_code
_entity_poly.pdbx_strand_id
1 'polypeptide(L)'
;MYNLDMMKEYWFHDRYMGKVSFLKNLFVFIFYLLLSVLFFGYPVLSHISTYYIGGGVDPTQYIWSFEWVKYCLFHFKNPFYTNFMWAPHGFDLTGSTAVFGAAFLSLPLTILLGPVASYNIVMILLPALAAFSMFILLKHIVTTTRFFPAILGGYIFGFSSYMINQMSSHMHLVLVFIIPLMGYLFLLKIENRITNLKFISLFTVMLIFQFLFSLEIFATFTFFGFISLVIFHLIYNKIYYKKKPNNNNVNDIIINDIINNTNNANNANKSKDNYEDDDKNKDLKLRMAKTLKSTVLSYIIAGVVLSPYLYLFFIQGRFNVVHFAPADFSSNLLNFFIPSKYTMLGGKFFTFLSDKFDARDYVFDQDAYLGLPFIGILIFYFYKNRFKPFVKALMYSLLTIVVFSIGPTLHIYKYSIMPMPYKPFIVVPLIKHALPARFMLYAFFTLGIIVALFLNEQSKNSFKNKKLNAKLNAIKYASVLLGILFILPPLSFSGRYTNPNLPAFFVNNTSNNYKKFIKKGSNILIIPFGYNGLSLYYQAIDGMYYKTAGGYLGDTPSYFSKYAIVHTFYHAEPIPYSKMELAYFLYKHNVKDVILVPPVNKYYFRLFGKIKINKNLYKSGVYVYPVSLAAISKYKALNVKITKPILKAYYFSLLLKGAVKLVKENIQNLNIKNIKLSPEFLEKHGYIPNFFGVSKNINGSGFAKYYTAQDSWIGPFPLNGKYDKITDGIANLNSGLAAGGHIGSDVKSHIDANNGIGIGIGIGIGGSYKNLRLIFKKYAKYAKKIYFPYPSRYEGSKTGNGLLLMVFSIKNLESIAFKK
;
A
#
# COMPACT_ATOMS: atom_id res chain seq x y z
N MET A 1 0.74 46.11 -14.59
CA MET A 1 1.24 46.39 -13.21
C MET A 1 0.80 45.46 -12.04
N TYR A 2 -0.48 45.12 -11.78
CA TYR A 2 -0.91 44.51 -10.48
C TYR A 2 -0.56 43.02 -10.15
N ASN A 3 0.22 42.29 -10.96
CA ASN A 3 0.51 40.86 -10.72
C ASN A 3 1.99 40.50 -10.53
N LEU A 4 2.91 41.46 -10.65
CA LEU A 4 4.36 41.25 -10.51
C LEU A 4 5.01 42.06 -9.39
N ASP A 5 4.35 43.10 -8.89
CA ASP A 5 4.85 43.84 -7.72
C ASP A 5 4.76 43.02 -6.42
N MET A 6 3.81 42.07 -6.33
CA MET A 6 3.83 41.06 -5.26
C MET A 6 5.04 40.11 -5.32
N MET A 7 5.78 40.06 -6.43
CA MET A 7 7.03 39.29 -6.50
C MET A 7 8.26 40.16 -6.31
N LYS A 8 8.24 41.47 -6.64
CA LYS A 8 9.43 42.33 -6.58
C LYS A 8 9.67 43.00 -5.22
N GLU A 9 8.63 43.31 -4.43
CA GLU A 9 8.78 44.04 -3.16
C GLU A 9 9.38 43.19 -2.01
N TYR A 10 9.57 41.88 -2.20
CA TYR A 10 10.05 40.95 -1.17
C TYR A 10 11.54 40.58 -1.24
N TRP A 11 12.31 41.20 -2.15
CA TRP A 11 13.61 40.67 -2.57
C TRP A 11 14.85 41.23 -1.85
N PHE A 12 14.73 42.24 -0.98
CA PHE A 12 15.91 43.00 -0.49
C PHE A 12 16.25 42.94 1.02
N HIS A 13 15.80 41.94 1.80
CA HIS A 13 16.07 41.94 3.26
C HIS A 13 16.77 40.72 3.90
N ASP A 14 17.31 39.78 3.12
CA ASP A 14 17.82 38.53 3.71
C ASP A 14 19.32 38.49 4.09
N ARG A 15 20.05 39.62 4.08
CA ARG A 15 21.50 39.60 4.41
C ARG A 15 21.87 39.74 5.90
N TYR A 16 20.94 40.08 6.80
CA TYR A 16 21.27 40.41 8.21
C TYR A 16 20.73 39.44 9.30
N MET A 17 20.13 38.29 8.94
CA MET A 17 19.33 37.47 9.88
C MET A 17 19.85 36.05 10.18
N GLY A 18 21.16 35.80 10.08
CA GLY A 18 21.73 34.44 10.19
C GLY A 18 21.38 33.68 11.48
N LYS A 19 21.67 34.25 12.66
CA LYS A 19 21.44 33.58 13.96
C LYS A 19 19.96 33.52 14.37
N VAL A 20 19.20 34.60 14.17
CA VAL A 20 17.77 34.68 14.54
C VAL A 20 16.92 33.73 13.68
N SER A 21 17.27 33.56 12.40
CA SER A 21 16.58 32.61 11.52
C SER A 21 16.87 31.15 11.91
N PHE A 22 18.08 30.84 12.36
CA PHE A 22 18.44 29.49 12.81
C PHE A 22 17.64 29.07 14.06
N LEU A 23 17.61 29.91 15.10
CA LEU A 23 16.86 29.62 16.34
C LEU A 23 15.36 29.43 16.09
N LYS A 24 14.76 30.25 15.20
CA LYS A 24 13.35 30.09 14.81
C LYS A 24 13.10 28.76 14.10
N ASN A 25 13.96 28.39 13.16
CA ASN A 25 13.84 27.12 12.45
C ASN A 25 14.01 25.93 13.42
N LEU A 26 14.98 26.01 14.35
CA LEU A 26 15.19 25.00 15.37
C LEU A 26 13.98 24.84 16.28
N PHE A 27 13.38 25.95 16.72
CA PHE A 27 12.15 25.94 17.51
C PHE A 27 11.00 25.23 16.78
N VAL A 28 10.80 25.50 15.49
CA VAL A 28 9.76 24.83 14.70
C VAL A 28 10.03 23.34 14.54
N PHE A 29 11.28 22.95 14.32
CA PHE A 29 11.64 21.55 14.26
C PHE A 29 11.36 20.83 15.59
N ILE A 30 11.78 21.43 16.72
CA ILE A 30 11.51 20.89 18.06
C ILE A 30 10.01 20.81 18.32
N PHE A 31 9.24 21.83 17.93
CA PHE A 31 7.78 21.81 18.04
C PHE A 31 7.16 20.61 17.31
N TYR A 32 7.53 20.36 16.06
CA TYR A 32 7.03 19.18 15.33
C TYR A 32 7.55 17.87 15.92
N LEU A 33 8.77 17.83 16.44
CA LEU A 33 9.31 16.65 17.10
C LEU A 33 8.52 16.31 18.36
N LEU A 34 8.18 17.31 19.18
CA LEU A 34 7.34 17.13 20.37
C LEU A 34 5.94 16.62 20.00
N LEU A 35 5.34 17.14 18.92
CA LEU A 35 4.07 16.60 18.41
C LEU A 35 4.20 15.15 17.93
N SER A 36 5.29 14.82 17.24
CA SER A 36 5.53 13.44 16.78
C SER A 36 5.72 12.47 17.95
N VAL A 37 6.46 12.89 18.99
CA VAL A 37 6.59 12.13 20.24
C VAL A 37 5.24 11.97 20.93
N LEU A 38 4.46 13.05 21.06
CA LEU A 38 3.14 13.02 21.69
C LEU A 38 2.19 12.05 20.98
N PHE A 39 2.09 12.13 19.65
CA PHE A 39 1.12 11.35 18.87
C PHE A 39 1.59 9.92 18.58
N PHE A 40 2.88 9.68 18.38
CA PHE A 40 3.37 8.37 17.94
C PHE A 40 4.40 7.75 18.90
N GLY A 41 5.34 8.54 19.41
CA GLY A 41 6.50 8.04 20.15
C GLY A 41 6.25 7.67 21.62
N TYR A 42 5.33 8.34 22.31
CA TYR A 42 5.15 8.23 23.76
C TYR A 42 5.04 6.77 24.28
N PRO A 43 4.27 5.86 23.65
CA PRO A 43 4.13 4.48 24.13
C PRO A 43 5.40 3.63 24.08
N VAL A 44 6.40 4.02 23.27
CA VAL A 44 7.64 3.25 23.08
C VAL A 44 8.85 3.84 23.80
N LEU A 45 8.76 5.05 24.36
CA LEU A 45 9.93 5.74 24.94
C LEU A 45 10.61 4.95 26.07
N SER A 46 9.83 4.32 26.95
CA SER A 46 10.36 3.49 28.06
C SER A 46 10.84 2.10 27.61
N HIS A 47 10.54 1.71 26.37
CA HIS A 47 10.79 0.38 25.81
C HIS A 47 11.37 0.47 24.40
N ILE A 48 12.22 1.47 24.15
CA ILE A 48 12.59 1.87 22.78
C ILE A 48 13.31 0.75 22.01
N SER A 49 13.96 -0.19 22.70
CA SER A 49 14.66 -1.33 22.11
C SER A 49 13.85 -2.62 22.08
N THR A 50 12.65 -2.67 22.66
CA THR A 50 11.84 -3.90 22.78
C THR A 50 10.45 -3.78 22.18
N TYR A 51 9.82 -2.60 22.24
CA TYR A 51 8.55 -2.32 21.57
C TYR A 51 8.82 -1.67 20.22
N TYR A 52 7.83 -1.60 19.35
CA TYR A 52 7.96 -0.86 18.09
C TYR A 52 6.70 -0.08 17.72
N ILE A 53 6.89 1.08 17.08
CA ILE A 53 5.80 1.89 16.53
C ILE A 53 5.16 1.15 15.35
N GLY A 54 3.83 1.14 15.33
CA GLY A 54 3.03 0.43 14.34
C GLY A 54 2.50 -0.92 14.82
N GLY A 55 1.50 -1.43 14.10
CA GLY A 55 0.82 -2.70 14.31
C GLY A 55 1.20 -3.76 13.28
N GLY A 56 0.86 -5.01 13.59
CA GLY A 56 1.05 -6.14 12.68
C GLY A 56 2.51 -6.53 12.48
N VAL A 57 2.77 -7.19 11.35
CA VAL A 57 4.07 -7.79 11.02
C VAL A 57 4.92 -6.94 10.06
N ASP A 58 4.35 -5.97 9.36
CA ASP A 58 5.09 -5.12 8.41
C ASP A 58 6.25 -4.35 9.08
N PRO A 59 6.09 -3.76 10.30
CA PRO A 59 7.20 -3.12 11.01
C PRO A 59 8.45 -4.01 11.15
N THR A 60 8.25 -5.33 11.30
CA THR A 60 9.35 -6.28 11.46
C THR A 60 10.23 -6.40 10.22
N GLN A 61 9.70 -6.11 9.03
CA GLN A 61 10.47 -6.07 7.78
C GLN A 61 11.46 -4.90 7.76
N TYR A 62 11.06 -3.73 8.26
CA TYR A 62 11.94 -2.57 8.33
C TYR A 62 12.98 -2.76 9.42
N ILE A 63 12.59 -3.24 10.61
CA ILE A 63 13.53 -3.59 11.68
C ILE A 63 14.58 -4.60 11.16
N TRP A 64 14.13 -5.60 10.41
CA TRP A 64 15.02 -6.56 9.75
C TRP A 64 15.93 -5.90 8.72
N SER A 65 15.42 -4.93 7.94
CA SER A 65 16.23 -4.18 6.95
C SER A 65 17.37 -3.40 7.60
N PHE A 66 17.15 -2.80 8.78
CA PHE A 66 18.18 -2.11 9.53
C PHE A 66 19.31 -3.06 9.93
N GLU A 67 18.96 -4.21 10.51
CA GLU A 67 19.94 -5.23 10.87
C GLU A 67 20.63 -5.82 9.63
N TRP A 68 19.89 -6.04 8.53
CA TRP A 68 20.41 -6.62 7.30
C TRP A 68 21.47 -5.72 6.64
N VAL A 69 21.21 -4.42 6.55
CA VAL A 69 22.19 -3.48 5.98
C VAL A 69 23.44 -3.41 6.85
N LYS A 70 23.27 -3.37 8.19
CA LYS A 70 24.40 -3.47 9.12
C LYS A 70 25.19 -4.75 8.88
N TYR A 71 24.53 -5.90 8.84
CA TYR A 71 25.15 -7.20 8.59
C TYR A 71 25.90 -7.25 7.25
N CYS A 72 25.30 -6.73 6.18
CA CYS A 72 25.91 -6.68 4.86
C CYS A 72 27.20 -5.86 4.84
N LEU A 73 27.23 -4.73 5.55
CA LEU A 73 28.41 -3.89 5.67
C LEU A 73 29.56 -4.64 6.36
N PHE A 74 29.30 -5.26 7.52
CA PHE A 74 30.33 -5.96 8.28
C PHE A 74 30.79 -7.28 7.65
N HIS A 75 30.03 -7.85 6.71
CA HIS A 75 30.33 -9.16 6.12
C HIS A 75 30.48 -9.10 4.58
N PHE A 76 30.59 -7.89 4.02
CA PHE A 76 30.77 -7.62 2.60
C PHE A 76 29.77 -8.41 1.72
N LYS A 77 28.48 -8.34 2.08
CA LYS A 77 27.38 -8.98 1.33
C LYS A 77 26.63 -7.96 0.49
N ASN A 78 26.01 -8.43 -0.59
CA ASN A 78 25.09 -7.63 -1.40
C ASN A 78 23.82 -7.33 -0.57
N PRO A 79 23.47 -6.06 -0.31
CA PRO A 79 22.28 -5.72 0.46
C PRO A 79 20.96 -6.01 -0.28
N PHE A 80 20.99 -6.10 -1.61
CA PHE A 80 19.79 -6.26 -2.45
C PHE A 80 19.33 -7.71 -2.62
N TYR A 81 20.11 -8.68 -2.15
CA TYR A 81 19.76 -10.09 -2.20
C TYR A 81 20.15 -10.80 -0.91
N THR A 82 19.25 -11.61 -0.35
CA THR A 82 19.51 -12.35 0.89
C THR A 82 19.30 -13.85 0.72
N ASN A 83 20.13 -14.64 1.39
CA ASN A 83 19.88 -16.07 1.61
C ASN A 83 19.53 -16.39 3.08
N PHE A 84 19.24 -15.35 3.88
CA PHE A 84 18.87 -15.47 5.29
C PHE A 84 17.37 -15.66 5.50
N MET A 85 16.55 -15.22 4.55
CA MET A 85 15.14 -15.58 4.47
C MET A 85 14.92 -16.55 3.31
N TRP A 86 13.84 -17.33 3.39
CA TRP A 86 13.47 -18.30 2.35
C TRP A 86 14.62 -19.25 2.00
N ALA A 87 15.42 -19.61 3.01
CA ALA A 87 16.59 -20.45 2.84
C ALA A 87 16.21 -21.87 2.39
N PRO A 88 17.01 -22.53 1.52
CA PRO A 88 18.31 -22.10 1.01
C PRO A 88 18.25 -21.27 -0.27
N HIS A 89 17.06 -21.07 -0.85
CA HIS A 89 16.89 -20.40 -2.14
C HIS A 89 17.21 -18.91 -2.07
N GLY A 90 16.93 -18.27 -0.94
CA GLY A 90 17.08 -16.82 -0.77
C GLY A 90 15.92 -16.03 -1.36
N PHE A 91 16.06 -14.71 -1.41
CA PHE A 91 15.04 -13.77 -1.88
C PHE A 91 15.70 -12.49 -2.43
N ASP A 92 15.13 -11.98 -3.52
CA ASP A 92 15.52 -10.70 -4.12
C ASP A 92 14.75 -9.57 -3.44
N LEU A 93 15.48 -8.64 -2.83
CA LEU A 93 14.89 -7.54 -2.06
C LEU A 93 14.62 -6.29 -2.91
N THR A 94 15.05 -6.25 -4.17
CA THR A 94 14.84 -5.09 -5.06
C THR A 94 13.36 -4.84 -5.39
N GLY A 95 12.53 -5.87 -5.38
CA GLY A 95 11.07 -5.75 -5.55
C GLY A 95 10.29 -5.64 -4.24
N SER A 96 10.97 -5.57 -3.09
CA SER A 96 10.32 -5.54 -1.78
C SER A 96 10.19 -4.11 -1.23
N THR A 97 9.47 -3.97 -0.12
CA THR A 97 9.32 -2.71 0.64
C THR A 97 10.54 -2.39 1.53
N ALA A 98 11.70 -3.00 1.26
CA ALA A 98 12.92 -2.79 2.04
C ALA A 98 13.40 -1.33 2.00
N VAL A 99 13.81 -0.80 3.16
CA VAL A 99 14.19 0.61 3.37
C VAL A 99 15.70 0.81 3.41
N PHE A 100 16.41 0.42 2.34
CA PHE A 100 17.88 0.44 2.30
C PHE A 100 18.50 1.81 2.63
N GLY A 101 17.91 2.89 2.10
CA GLY A 101 18.42 4.23 2.34
C GLY A 101 18.32 4.62 3.81
N ALA A 102 17.19 4.30 4.47
CA ALA A 102 16.97 4.67 5.86
C ALA A 102 17.82 3.83 6.80
N ALA A 103 17.95 2.54 6.51
CA ALA A 103 18.84 1.64 7.22
C ALA A 103 20.32 2.08 7.10
N PHE A 104 20.76 2.52 5.92
CA PHE A 104 22.11 3.03 5.70
C PHE A 104 22.38 4.33 6.49
N LEU A 105 21.48 5.32 6.40
CA LEU A 105 21.61 6.57 7.16
C LEU A 105 21.58 6.37 8.67
N SER A 106 20.92 5.29 9.13
CA SER A 106 20.77 4.96 10.54
C SER A 106 21.81 3.95 11.02
N LEU A 107 22.85 3.65 10.23
CA LEU A 107 23.89 2.69 10.61
C LEU A 107 24.54 3.00 11.96
N PRO A 108 24.97 4.24 12.27
CA PRO A 108 25.57 4.55 13.58
C PRO A 108 24.59 4.22 14.73
N LEU A 109 23.32 4.56 14.55
CA LEU A 109 22.27 4.27 15.52
C LEU A 109 22.03 2.78 15.69
N THR A 110 22.05 2.02 14.58
CA THR A 110 21.82 0.57 14.57
C THR A 110 22.97 -0.19 15.22
N ILE A 111 24.20 0.30 15.06
CA ILE A 111 25.38 -0.25 15.72
C ILE A 111 25.33 0.00 17.23
N LEU A 112 24.94 1.20 17.64
CA LEU A 112 24.96 1.61 19.06
C LEU A 112 23.76 1.09 19.87
N LEU A 113 22.55 1.19 19.32
CA LEU A 113 21.30 0.93 20.05
C LEU A 113 20.55 -0.32 19.55
N GLY A 114 20.98 -0.90 18.45
CA GLY A 114 20.30 -2.02 17.79
C GLY A 114 19.20 -1.59 16.81
N PRO A 115 18.65 -2.56 16.05
CA PRO A 115 17.71 -2.29 14.96
C PRO A 115 16.34 -1.79 15.42
N VAL A 116 15.85 -2.27 16.56
CA VAL A 116 14.52 -1.89 17.10
C VAL A 116 14.50 -0.43 17.55
N ALA A 117 15.50 -0.01 18.35
CA ALA A 117 15.65 1.38 18.77
C ALA A 117 15.84 2.31 17.58
N SER A 118 16.64 1.88 16.59
CA SER A 118 16.85 2.66 15.38
C SER A 118 15.57 2.89 14.58
N TYR A 119 14.79 1.83 14.38
CA TYR A 119 13.49 1.92 13.74
C TYR A 119 12.57 2.92 14.47
N ASN A 120 12.46 2.81 15.80
CA ASN A 120 11.58 3.70 16.59
C ASN A 120 12.02 5.17 16.53
N ILE A 121 13.31 5.43 16.70
CA ILE A 121 13.85 6.79 16.64
C ILE A 121 13.58 7.40 15.26
N VAL A 122 13.82 6.65 14.19
CA VAL A 122 13.53 7.13 12.84
C VAL A 122 12.03 7.37 12.67
N MET A 123 11.18 6.42 13.05
CA MET A 123 9.72 6.60 12.99
C MET A 123 9.23 7.85 13.73
N ILE A 124 9.82 8.19 14.89
CA ILE A 124 9.50 9.43 15.62
C ILE A 124 9.98 10.67 14.85
N LEU A 125 11.14 10.61 14.18
CA LEU A 125 11.69 11.74 13.43
C LEU A 125 10.91 12.03 12.13
N LEU A 126 10.31 11.02 11.51
CA LEU A 126 9.76 11.13 10.15
C LEU A 126 8.62 12.15 10.00
N PRO A 127 7.55 12.15 10.82
CA PRO A 127 6.51 13.19 10.77
C PRO A 127 7.08 14.60 10.97
N ALA A 128 8.04 14.73 11.89
CA ALA A 128 8.68 16.01 12.20
C ALA A 128 9.52 16.52 11.03
N LEU A 129 10.30 15.66 10.38
CA LEU A 129 11.08 15.99 9.19
C LEU A 129 10.16 16.33 8.00
N ALA A 130 9.07 15.59 7.81
CA ALA A 130 8.08 15.88 6.78
C ALA A 130 7.44 17.27 6.99
N ALA A 131 6.98 17.57 8.21
CA ALA A 131 6.42 18.86 8.54
C ALA A 131 7.45 20.00 8.42
N PHE A 132 8.67 19.78 8.89
CA PHE A 132 9.73 20.78 8.87
C PHE A 132 10.24 21.09 7.45
N SER A 133 10.44 20.07 6.61
CA SER A 133 10.80 20.28 5.20
C SER A 133 9.72 21.05 4.45
N MET A 134 8.44 20.73 4.70
CA MET A 134 7.32 21.50 4.16
C MET A 134 7.31 22.93 4.68
N PHE A 135 7.56 23.14 5.96
CA PHE A 135 7.72 24.47 6.53
C PHE A 135 8.84 25.27 5.84
N ILE A 136 10.00 24.66 5.53
CA ILE A 136 11.09 25.33 4.78
C ILE A 136 10.61 25.78 3.39
N LEU A 137 9.94 24.88 2.65
CA LEU A 137 9.36 25.20 1.35
C LEU A 137 8.35 26.36 1.46
N LEU A 138 7.45 26.30 2.43
CA LEU A 138 6.41 27.31 2.62
C LEU A 138 6.95 28.65 3.10
N LYS A 139 8.01 28.65 3.93
CA LYS A 139 8.72 29.86 4.34
C LYS A 139 9.34 30.59 3.14
N HIS A 140 9.68 29.86 2.08
CA HIS A 140 10.16 30.44 0.82
C HIS A 140 9.02 30.97 -0.06
N ILE A 141 7.84 30.32 -0.04
CA ILE A 141 6.67 30.71 -0.83
C ILE A 141 5.90 31.89 -0.21
N VAL A 142 5.84 31.93 1.13
CA VAL A 142 5.05 32.90 1.91
C VAL A 142 5.96 33.97 2.51
N THR A 143 5.46 35.20 2.58
CA THR A 143 6.17 36.40 3.05
C THR A 143 6.89 36.23 4.40
N THR A 144 8.14 36.71 4.48
CA THR A 144 9.05 36.60 5.65
C THR A 144 8.49 37.17 6.96
N THR A 145 7.50 38.06 6.90
CA THR A 145 6.93 38.74 8.08
C THR A 145 5.89 37.92 8.84
N ARG A 146 5.36 36.82 8.27
CA ARG A 146 4.35 35.96 8.93
C ARG A 146 4.80 34.50 8.92
N PHE A 147 5.25 34.04 10.09
CA PHE A 147 5.85 32.72 10.28
C PHE A 147 4.83 31.58 10.48
N PHE A 148 3.66 31.90 11.04
CA PHE A 148 2.60 30.92 11.34
C PHE A 148 1.97 30.22 10.12
N PRO A 149 1.72 30.87 8.97
CA PRO A 149 1.20 30.19 7.79
C PRO A 149 2.05 28.99 7.35
N ALA A 150 3.38 29.15 7.38
CA ALA A 150 4.30 28.07 7.04
C ALA A 150 4.27 26.95 8.09
N ILE A 151 4.14 27.28 9.39
CA ILE A 151 4.01 26.27 10.45
C ILE A 151 2.73 25.44 10.28
N LEU A 152 1.60 26.09 10.01
CA LEU A 152 0.32 25.39 9.86
C LEU A 152 0.30 24.55 8.58
N GLY A 153 0.85 25.05 7.47
CA GLY A 153 0.99 24.26 6.25
C GLY A 153 1.97 23.08 6.40
N GLY A 154 3.04 23.24 7.19
CA GLY A 154 3.94 22.13 7.55
C GLY A 154 3.23 21.05 8.36
N TYR A 155 2.41 21.44 9.34
CA TYR A 155 1.58 20.50 10.10
C TYR A 155 0.65 19.69 9.19
N ILE A 156 -0.07 20.36 8.28
CA ILE A 156 -1.02 19.71 7.37
C ILE A 156 -0.36 18.61 6.54
N PHE A 157 0.91 18.78 6.16
CA PHE A 157 1.64 17.74 5.42
C PHE A 157 2.13 16.61 6.34
N GLY A 158 2.89 16.94 7.39
CA GLY A 158 3.55 15.94 8.24
C GLY A 158 2.65 15.21 9.23
N PHE A 159 1.44 15.70 9.48
CA PHE A 159 0.43 15.10 10.38
C PHE A 159 -0.94 14.93 9.69
N SER A 160 -0.95 14.83 8.36
CA SER A 160 -2.15 14.52 7.56
C SER A 160 -2.77 13.17 7.93
N SER A 161 -4.03 12.94 7.53
CA SER A 161 -4.67 11.63 7.62
C SER A 161 -3.89 10.52 6.89
N TYR A 162 -3.25 10.85 5.75
CA TYR A 162 -2.29 9.96 5.09
C TYR A 162 -1.13 9.59 6.03
N MET A 163 -0.44 10.59 6.61
CA MET A 163 0.68 10.31 7.52
C MET A 163 0.25 9.48 8.72
N ILE A 164 -0.92 9.76 9.30
CA ILE A 164 -1.41 9.03 10.47
C ILE A 164 -1.68 7.56 10.15
N ASN A 165 -2.37 7.28 9.03
CA ASN A 165 -2.61 5.90 8.63
C ASN A 165 -1.30 5.17 8.33
N GLN A 166 -0.41 5.77 7.53
CA GLN A 166 0.84 5.13 7.13
C GLN A 166 1.84 4.95 8.29
N MET A 167 1.81 5.81 9.32
CA MET A 167 2.56 5.63 10.57
C MET A 167 2.15 4.36 11.34
N SER A 168 0.99 3.76 11.04
CA SER A 168 0.50 2.54 11.68
C SER A 168 1.27 1.28 11.27
N SER A 169 1.95 1.26 10.11
CA SER A 169 2.66 0.05 9.67
C SER A 169 3.66 0.24 8.54
N HIS A 170 3.75 1.40 7.87
CA HIS A 170 4.44 1.52 6.58
C HIS A 170 5.52 2.60 6.56
N MET A 171 6.69 2.30 7.14
CA MET A 171 7.82 3.23 7.21
C MET A 171 8.25 3.81 5.84
N HIS A 172 8.28 2.98 4.80
CA HIS A 172 8.67 3.41 3.45
C HIS A 172 7.74 4.51 2.88
N LEU A 173 6.49 4.59 3.33
CA LEU A 173 5.48 5.55 2.85
C LEU A 173 5.48 6.87 3.62
N VAL A 174 6.14 6.93 4.77
CA VAL A 174 6.28 8.14 5.61
C VAL A 174 7.67 8.79 5.49
N LEU A 175 8.60 8.17 4.74
CA LEU A 175 9.88 8.73 4.30
C LEU A 175 9.71 9.78 3.19
N VAL A 176 8.93 10.84 3.47
CA VAL A 176 8.44 11.82 2.49
C VAL A 176 9.03 13.22 2.64
N PHE A 177 9.91 13.46 3.62
CA PHE A 177 10.53 14.77 3.87
C PHE A 177 11.41 15.27 2.70
N ILE A 178 11.82 14.38 1.80
CA ILE A 178 12.55 14.75 0.60
C ILE A 178 11.62 15.46 -0.41
N ILE A 179 10.32 15.15 -0.42
CA ILE A 179 9.37 15.67 -1.39
C ILE A 179 9.27 17.21 -1.33
N PRO A 180 9.06 17.85 -0.15
CA PRO A 180 9.08 19.31 -0.08
C PRO A 180 10.46 19.92 -0.35
N LEU A 181 11.54 19.23 0.01
CA LEU A 181 12.90 19.73 -0.25
C LEU A 181 13.23 19.75 -1.75
N MET A 182 12.80 18.74 -2.50
CA MET A 182 12.90 18.73 -3.96
C MET A 182 12.09 19.88 -4.58
N GLY A 183 10.87 20.12 -4.09
CA GLY A 183 10.07 21.29 -4.47
C GLY A 183 10.78 22.61 -4.17
N TYR A 184 11.44 22.72 -3.01
CA TYR A 184 12.20 23.90 -2.61
C TYR A 184 13.41 24.14 -3.51
N LEU A 185 14.22 23.11 -3.79
CA LEU A 185 15.35 23.21 -4.72
C LEU A 185 14.88 23.58 -6.14
N PHE A 186 13.74 23.04 -6.58
CA PHE A 186 13.17 23.36 -7.89
C PHE A 186 12.79 24.84 -7.99
N LEU A 187 12.18 25.42 -6.94
CA LEU A 187 11.89 26.85 -6.87
C LEU A 187 13.16 27.70 -6.84
N LEU A 188 14.13 27.37 -5.99
CA LEU A 188 15.42 28.06 -5.96
C LEU A 188 16.12 28.07 -7.33
N LYS A 189 15.97 26.97 -8.08
CA LYS A 189 16.56 26.85 -9.41
C LYS A 189 15.84 27.71 -10.44
N ILE A 190 14.51 27.71 -10.45
CA ILE A 190 13.70 28.60 -11.31
C ILE A 190 14.02 30.07 -11.02
N GLU A 191 14.25 30.41 -9.76
CA GLU A 191 14.60 31.78 -9.34
C GLU A 191 16.07 32.15 -9.59
N ASN A 192 16.88 31.24 -10.15
CA ASN A 192 18.33 31.40 -10.34
C ASN A 192 19.10 31.71 -9.03
N ARG A 193 18.57 31.32 -7.86
CA ARG A 193 19.23 31.47 -6.56
C ARG A 193 20.32 30.41 -6.30
N ILE A 194 20.31 29.34 -7.09
CA ILE A 194 21.30 28.27 -7.02
C ILE A 194 21.89 27.94 -8.40
N THR A 195 23.16 27.58 -8.41
CA THR A 195 23.89 27.20 -9.63
C THR A 195 23.40 25.86 -10.17
N ASN A 196 23.65 25.60 -11.47
CA ASN A 196 23.32 24.32 -12.10
C ASN A 196 23.95 23.14 -11.35
N LEU A 197 25.25 23.24 -11.04
CA LEU A 197 25.99 22.17 -10.38
C LEU A 197 25.40 21.85 -8.99
N LYS A 198 25.15 22.87 -8.16
CA LYS A 198 24.55 22.67 -6.82
C LYS A 198 23.17 22.04 -6.91
N PHE A 199 22.33 22.52 -7.83
CA PHE A 199 21.00 21.93 -8.04
C PHE A 199 21.10 20.47 -8.50
N ILE A 200 21.92 20.18 -9.53
CA ILE A 200 22.05 18.83 -10.08
C ILE A 200 22.54 17.87 -9.00
N SER A 201 23.60 18.22 -8.25
CA SER A 201 24.16 17.35 -7.21
C SER A 201 23.15 17.08 -6.08
N LEU A 202 22.54 18.12 -5.51
CA LEU A 202 21.60 17.96 -4.39
C LEU A 202 20.32 17.22 -4.83
N PHE A 203 19.78 17.56 -6.00
CA PHE A 203 18.58 16.92 -6.51
C PHE A 203 18.86 15.44 -6.86
N THR A 204 20.03 15.12 -7.42
CA THR A 204 20.46 13.73 -7.68
C THR A 204 20.55 12.92 -6.39
N VAL A 205 21.19 13.46 -5.34
CA VAL A 205 21.27 12.80 -4.03
C VAL A 205 19.87 12.54 -3.47
N MET A 206 18.99 13.54 -3.53
CA MET A 206 17.60 13.40 -3.09
C MET A 206 16.85 12.32 -3.89
N LEU A 207 17.05 12.24 -5.21
CA LEU A 207 16.43 11.20 -6.06
C LEU A 207 16.91 9.80 -5.66
N ILE A 208 18.22 9.63 -5.46
CA ILE A 208 18.81 8.36 -5.04
C ILE A 208 18.25 7.92 -3.69
N PHE A 209 18.22 8.82 -2.70
CA PHE A 209 17.70 8.47 -1.38
C PHE A 209 16.19 8.24 -1.40
N GLN A 210 15.41 9.02 -2.15
CA GLN A 210 13.97 8.78 -2.27
C GLN A 210 13.69 7.40 -2.89
N PHE A 211 14.46 7.01 -3.91
CA PHE A 211 14.40 5.68 -4.52
C PHE A 211 14.73 4.57 -3.50
N LEU A 212 15.81 4.74 -2.72
CA LEU A 212 16.24 3.77 -1.70
C LEU A 212 15.36 3.77 -0.43
N PHE A 213 14.56 4.82 -0.22
CA PHE A 213 13.54 4.88 0.83
C PHE A 213 12.25 4.20 0.39
N SER A 214 11.79 4.50 -0.82
CA SER A 214 10.58 3.92 -1.39
C SER A 214 10.53 4.13 -2.91
N LEU A 215 10.60 3.01 -3.64
CA LEU A 215 10.41 2.98 -5.09
C LEU A 215 9.04 3.53 -5.48
N GLU A 216 7.99 3.24 -4.70
CA GLU A 216 6.63 3.70 -4.95
C GLU A 216 6.53 5.22 -4.85
N ILE A 217 7.05 5.83 -3.77
CA ILE A 217 7.02 7.30 -3.60
C ILE A 217 7.89 7.99 -4.65
N PHE A 218 9.03 7.39 -5.02
CA PHE A 218 9.87 7.90 -6.11
C PHE A 218 9.10 7.93 -7.44
N ALA A 219 8.48 6.80 -7.81
CA ALA A 219 7.75 6.67 -9.07
C ALA A 219 6.52 7.59 -9.12
N THR A 220 5.73 7.63 -8.04
CA THR A 220 4.51 8.43 -7.97
C THR A 220 4.81 9.93 -7.88
N PHE A 221 5.90 10.34 -7.21
CA PHE A 221 6.35 11.73 -7.20
C PHE A 221 6.79 12.19 -8.59
N THR A 222 7.56 11.36 -9.29
CA THR A 222 7.98 11.63 -10.67
C THR A 222 6.74 11.81 -11.57
N PHE A 223 5.75 10.92 -11.43
CA PHE A 223 4.52 10.93 -12.20
C PHE A 223 3.65 12.18 -11.94
N PHE A 224 3.30 12.46 -10.68
CA PHE A 224 2.46 13.63 -10.35
C PHE A 224 3.21 14.96 -10.49
N GLY A 225 4.52 14.96 -10.29
CA GLY A 225 5.39 16.11 -10.59
C GLY A 225 5.34 16.45 -12.08
N PHE A 226 5.50 15.45 -12.95
CA PHE A 226 5.38 15.64 -14.40
C PHE A 226 3.99 16.14 -14.80
N ILE A 227 2.92 15.51 -14.33
CA ILE A 227 1.53 15.95 -14.60
C ILE A 227 1.32 17.40 -14.17
N SER A 228 1.79 17.77 -12.97
CA SER A 228 1.64 19.14 -12.47
C SER A 228 2.39 20.16 -13.32
N LEU A 229 3.57 19.81 -13.83
CA LEU A 229 4.33 20.66 -14.76
C LEU A 229 3.62 20.81 -16.11
N VAL A 230 2.99 19.73 -16.63
CA VAL A 230 2.17 19.80 -17.84
C VAL A 230 0.95 20.69 -17.63
N ILE A 231 0.21 20.53 -16.53
CA ILE A 231 -0.94 21.38 -16.18
C ILE A 231 -0.50 22.84 -16.10
N PHE A 232 0.62 23.12 -15.44
CA PHE A 232 1.18 24.47 -15.35
C PHE A 232 1.48 25.04 -16.73
N HIS A 233 2.17 24.27 -17.59
CA HIS A 233 2.49 24.67 -18.95
C HIS A 233 1.25 24.99 -19.79
N LEU A 234 0.22 24.14 -19.74
CA LEU A 234 -1.03 24.33 -20.50
C LEU A 234 -1.79 25.59 -20.07
N ILE A 235 -1.88 25.85 -18.76
CA ILE A 235 -2.58 27.03 -18.24
C ILE A 235 -1.84 28.32 -18.63
N TYR A 236 -0.51 28.35 -18.48
CA TYR A 236 0.28 29.52 -18.84
C TYR A 236 0.31 29.77 -20.34
N ASN A 237 0.35 28.73 -21.18
CA ASN A 237 0.27 28.88 -22.63
C ASN A 237 -1.08 29.40 -23.10
N LYS A 238 -2.19 28.89 -22.57
CA LYS A 238 -3.55 29.34 -22.97
C LYS A 238 -3.76 30.83 -22.71
N ILE A 239 -3.17 31.36 -21.65
CA ILE A 239 -3.25 32.79 -21.32
C ILE A 239 -2.36 33.62 -22.25
N TYR A 240 -1.17 33.13 -22.60
CA TYR A 240 -0.27 33.76 -23.56
C TYR A 240 -0.89 33.89 -24.96
N TYR A 241 -1.46 32.80 -25.50
CA TYR A 241 -2.09 32.84 -26.82
C TYR A 241 -3.33 33.73 -26.90
N LYS A 242 -4.05 33.93 -25.78
CA LYS A 242 -5.19 34.84 -25.72
C LYS A 242 -4.78 36.32 -25.66
N LYS A 243 -3.52 36.61 -25.31
CA LYS A 243 -2.95 37.97 -25.26
C LYS A 243 -2.23 38.39 -26.55
N LYS A 244 -1.82 37.45 -27.41
CA LYS A 244 -1.15 37.78 -28.67
C LYS A 244 -2.15 38.52 -29.58
N PRO A 245 -1.93 39.79 -29.96
CA PRO A 245 -2.82 40.48 -30.88
C PRO A 245 -2.83 39.75 -32.23
N ASN A 246 -4.00 39.68 -32.87
CA ASN A 246 -4.11 39.22 -34.25
C ASN A 246 -3.26 40.17 -35.11
N ASN A 247 -2.19 39.64 -35.71
CA ASN A 247 -1.24 40.39 -36.54
C ASN A 247 -1.88 41.03 -37.79
N ASN A 248 -3.17 40.81 -38.05
CA ASN A 248 -3.85 41.35 -39.23
C ASN A 248 -4.30 42.81 -39.06
N ASN A 249 -4.25 43.39 -37.85
CA ASN A 249 -4.66 44.79 -37.63
C ASN A 249 -3.49 45.72 -37.26
N VAL A 250 -2.25 45.24 -37.26
CA VAL A 250 -1.09 46.06 -36.82
C VAL A 250 -0.78 47.17 -37.85
N ASN A 251 -1.04 46.94 -39.13
CA ASN A 251 -0.86 47.96 -40.16
C ASN A 251 -1.95 49.05 -40.10
N ASP A 252 -3.19 48.69 -39.74
CA ASP A 252 -4.29 49.67 -39.66
C ASP A 252 -4.22 50.55 -38.40
N ILE A 253 -3.63 50.05 -37.30
CA ILE A 253 -3.49 50.81 -36.05
C ILE A 253 -2.34 51.82 -36.17
N ILE A 254 -1.21 51.45 -36.79
CA ILE A 254 -0.06 52.35 -36.92
C ILE A 254 -0.36 53.51 -37.88
N ILE A 255 -1.12 53.27 -38.96
CA ILE A 255 -1.52 54.34 -39.90
C ILE A 255 -2.53 55.30 -39.26
N ASN A 256 -3.48 54.79 -38.45
CA ASN A 256 -4.47 55.65 -37.78
C ASN A 256 -3.91 56.40 -36.56
N ASP A 257 -2.90 55.86 -35.85
CA ASP A 257 -2.25 56.53 -34.71
C ASP A 257 -1.27 57.64 -35.15
N ILE A 258 -0.69 57.56 -36.36
CA ILE A 258 0.14 58.63 -36.92
C ILE A 258 -0.73 59.82 -37.38
N ILE A 259 -1.97 59.56 -37.80
CA ILE A 259 -2.89 60.60 -38.30
C ILE A 259 -3.64 61.33 -37.15
N ASN A 260 -3.84 60.69 -35.99
CA ASN A 260 -4.66 61.25 -34.90
C ASN A 260 -3.89 61.64 -33.62
N ASN A 261 -2.65 62.09 -33.77
CA ASN A 261 -1.81 62.40 -32.63
C ASN A 261 -2.06 63.83 -32.10
N THR A 262 -3.04 63.97 -31.20
CA THR A 262 -2.99 65.04 -30.16
C THR A 262 -3.65 64.70 -28.82
N ASN A 263 -4.33 63.57 -28.61
CA ASN A 263 -4.91 63.27 -27.29
C ASN A 263 -5.03 61.77 -27.02
N ASN A 264 -3.99 61.10 -26.52
CA ASN A 264 -4.16 59.83 -25.76
C ASN A 264 -2.88 59.31 -25.06
N ALA A 265 -2.49 59.93 -23.93
CA ALA A 265 -1.48 59.39 -23.02
C ALA A 265 -1.87 58.02 -22.40
N ASN A 266 -3.15 57.63 -22.48
CA ASN A 266 -3.67 56.37 -21.92
C ASN A 266 -3.44 55.14 -22.82
N ASN A 267 -3.21 55.28 -24.14
CA ASN A 267 -2.96 54.15 -25.03
C ASN A 267 -1.48 53.73 -25.07
N ALA A 268 -0.55 54.68 -24.93
CA ALA A 268 0.89 54.40 -24.84
C ALA A 268 1.29 53.62 -23.56
N ASN A 269 0.56 53.83 -22.45
CA ASN A 269 0.77 53.05 -21.22
C ASN A 269 0.24 51.61 -21.36
N LYS A 270 -0.85 51.40 -22.10
CA LYS A 270 -1.43 50.07 -22.37
C LYS A 270 -0.55 49.22 -23.26
N SER A 271 0.11 49.81 -24.27
CA SER A 271 1.05 49.10 -25.13
C SER A 271 2.33 48.71 -24.36
N LYS A 272 2.91 49.63 -23.57
CA LYS A 272 4.05 49.32 -22.69
C LYS A 272 3.76 48.21 -21.66
N ASP A 273 2.61 48.25 -20.98
CA ASP A 273 2.21 47.21 -20.01
C ASP A 273 2.08 45.82 -20.67
N ASN A 274 1.61 45.76 -21.92
CA ASN A 274 1.48 44.50 -22.66
C ASN A 274 2.84 43.93 -23.09
N TYR A 275 3.77 44.78 -23.52
CA TYR A 275 5.15 44.37 -23.87
C TYR A 275 5.95 43.89 -22.64
N GLU A 276 5.80 44.55 -21.49
CA GLU A 276 6.53 44.18 -20.26
C GLU A 276 6.03 42.87 -19.63
N ASP A 277 4.73 42.57 -19.75
CA ASP A 277 4.15 41.28 -19.34
C ASP A 277 4.59 40.12 -20.27
N ASP A 278 4.77 40.38 -21.57
CA ASP A 278 5.20 39.38 -22.54
C ASP A 278 6.67 38.95 -22.33
N ASP A 279 7.55 39.91 -22.04
CA ASP A 279 8.98 39.62 -21.82
C ASP A 279 9.21 38.82 -20.52
N LYS A 280 8.47 39.15 -19.45
CA LYS A 280 8.51 38.41 -18.17
C LYS A 280 7.98 36.98 -18.30
N ASN A 281 6.93 36.76 -19.09
CA ASN A 281 6.42 35.41 -19.34
C ASN A 281 7.40 34.57 -20.19
N LYS A 282 8.09 35.21 -21.14
CA LYS A 282 9.13 34.59 -21.95
C LYS A 282 10.34 34.18 -21.09
N ASP A 283 10.76 35.06 -20.17
CA ASP A 283 11.81 34.77 -19.18
C ASP A 283 11.43 33.60 -18.24
N LEU A 284 10.21 33.58 -17.70
CA LEU A 284 9.74 32.46 -16.87
C LEU A 284 9.75 31.12 -17.61
N LYS A 285 9.27 31.09 -18.87
CA LYS A 285 9.29 29.89 -19.71
C LYS A 285 10.73 29.40 -19.96
N LEU A 286 11.65 30.32 -20.22
CA LEU A 286 13.07 30.00 -20.43
C LEU A 286 13.70 29.42 -19.16
N ARG A 287 13.42 30.01 -17.99
CA ARG A 287 13.88 29.51 -16.69
C ARG A 287 13.31 28.13 -16.38
N MET A 288 12.02 27.91 -16.60
CA MET A 288 11.39 26.59 -16.45
C MET A 288 12.05 25.54 -17.35
N ALA A 289 12.30 25.87 -18.63
CA ALA A 289 12.97 24.95 -19.55
C ALA A 289 14.40 24.61 -19.11
N LYS A 290 15.17 25.59 -18.62
CA LYS A 290 16.51 25.37 -18.06
C LYS A 290 16.46 24.47 -16.82
N THR A 291 15.53 24.73 -15.89
CA THR A 291 15.33 23.89 -14.71
C THR A 291 14.96 22.47 -15.09
N LEU A 292 14.03 22.28 -16.04
CA LEU A 292 13.65 20.95 -16.55
C LEU A 292 14.84 20.19 -17.13
N LYS A 293 15.71 20.85 -17.92
CA LYS A 293 16.94 20.23 -18.43
C LYS A 293 17.85 19.76 -17.29
N SER A 294 18.05 20.59 -16.27
CA SER A 294 18.84 20.21 -15.10
C SER A 294 18.19 19.08 -14.31
N THR A 295 16.86 19.06 -14.17
CA THR A 295 16.11 17.99 -13.53
C THR A 295 16.29 16.67 -14.27
N VAL A 296 16.13 16.66 -15.60
CA VAL A 296 16.36 15.47 -16.44
C VAL A 296 17.78 14.96 -16.30
N LEU A 297 18.78 15.84 -16.30
CA LEU A 297 20.17 15.45 -16.08
C LEU A 297 20.38 14.80 -14.69
N SER A 298 19.74 15.32 -13.64
CA SER A 298 19.77 14.68 -12.31
C SER A 298 19.15 13.28 -12.32
N TYR A 299 18.06 13.06 -13.05
CA TYR A 299 17.47 11.72 -13.22
C TYR A 299 18.41 10.77 -13.97
N ILE A 300 19.11 11.24 -15.01
CA ILE A 300 20.09 10.44 -15.76
C ILE A 300 21.23 10.02 -14.83
N ILE A 301 21.82 10.97 -14.08
CA ILE A 301 22.91 10.67 -13.15
C ILE A 301 22.44 9.71 -12.06
N ALA A 302 21.26 9.94 -11.47
CA ALA A 302 20.68 9.02 -10.49
C ALA A 302 20.49 7.61 -11.08
N GLY A 303 20.02 7.51 -12.33
CA GLY A 303 19.87 6.23 -13.04
C GLY A 303 21.19 5.49 -13.25
N VAL A 304 22.27 6.22 -13.57
CA VAL A 304 23.62 5.63 -13.69
C VAL A 304 24.10 5.13 -12.33
N VAL A 305 23.95 5.91 -11.26
CA VAL A 305 24.36 5.50 -9.90
C VAL A 305 23.55 4.28 -9.42
N LEU A 306 22.25 4.26 -9.71
CA LEU A 306 21.35 3.16 -9.34
C LEU A 306 21.41 1.98 -10.32
N SER A 307 22.21 2.05 -11.38
CA SER A 307 22.27 1.00 -12.41
C SER A 307 22.58 -0.40 -11.88
N PRO A 308 23.41 -0.62 -10.83
CA PRO A 308 23.59 -1.97 -10.27
C PRO A 308 22.29 -2.51 -9.63
N TYR A 309 21.53 -1.63 -8.96
CA TYR A 309 20.23 -2.00 -8.41
C TYR A 309 19.23 -2.29 -9.53
N LEU A 310 19.14 -1.40 -10.52
CA LEU A 310 18.22 -1.51 -11.65
C LEU A 310 18.54 -2.76 -12.50
N TYR A 311 19.82 -3.11 -12.64
CA TYR A 311 20.25 -4.35 -13.29
C TYR A 311 19.67 -5.57 -12.58
N LEU A 312 19.80 -5.66 -11.24
CA LEU A 312 19.21 -6.75 -10.46
C LEU A 312 17.69 -6.77 -10.60
N PHE A 313 17.05 -5.60 -10.48
CA PHE A 313 15.62 -5.42 -10.55
C PHE A 313 15.01 -5.86 -11.89
N PHE A 314 15.60 -5.46 -13.02
CA PHE A 314 15.05 -5.76 -14.36
C PHE A 314 15.53 -7.07 -14.97
N ILE A 315 16.80 -7.44 -14.80
CA ILE A 315 17.42 -8.53 -15.59
C ILE A 315 17.40 -9.87 -14.87
N GLN A 316 17.53 -9.92 -13.54
CA GLN A 316 17.53 -11.20 -12.83
C GLN A 316 16.14 -11.84 -12.70
N GLY A 317 15.07 -11.18 -13.16
CA GLY A 317 13.75 -11.79 -13.33
C GLY A 317 13.10 -12.32 -12.04
N ARG A 318 13.62 -11.95 -10.86
CA ARG A 318 13.09 -12.32 -9.54
C ARG A 318 12.09 -11.29 -9.03
N PHE A 319 11.30 -10.76 -9.96
CA PHE A 319 10.24 -9.80 -9.73
C PHE A 319 9.09 -10.49 -8.96
N ASN A 320 9.29 -10.76 -7.68
CA ASN A 320 8.22 -11.15 -6.78
C ASN A 320 7.63 -9.86 -6.20
N VAL A 321 7.00 -9.04 -7.05
CA VAL A 321 6.22 -7.92 -6.55
C VAL A 321 4.96 -8.50 -5.94
N VAL A 322 4.71 -8.13 -4.69
CA VAL A 322 3.46 -8.44 -4.00
C VAL A 322 2.32 -7.90 -4.86
N HIS A 323 1.48 -8.78 -5.36
CA HIS A 323 0.47 -8.41 -6.35
C HIS A 323 -0.80 -7.93 -5.64
N PHE A 324 -0.77 -6.69 -5.16
CA PHE A 324 -1.99 -5.99 -4.77
C PHE A 324 -2.67 -5.42 -6.01
N ALA A 325 -3.96 -5.69 -6.17
CA ALA A 325 -4.72 -5.07 -7.24
C ALA A 325 -4.95 -3.59 -6.89
N PRO A 326 -4.57 -2.62 -7.74
CA PRO A 326 -4.79 -1.20 -7.45
C PRO A 326 -6.26 -0.83 -7.12
N ALA A 327 -7.21 -1.60 -7.65
CA ALA A 327 -8.63 -1.47 -7.36
C ALA A 327 -8.98 -1.67 -5.86
N ASP A 328 -8.15 -2.42 -5.14
CA ASP A 328 -8.38 -2.82 -3.74
C ASP A 328 -7.86 -1.78 -2.74
N PHE A 329 -7.04 -0.84 -3.22
CA PHE A 329 -6.41 0.22 -2.41
C PHE A 329 -6.75 1.59 -2.99
N SER A 330 -8.03 1.76 -3.29
CA SER A 330 -8.60 2.92 -3.96
C SER A 330 -9.38 3.77 -2.96
N SER A 331 -9.27 5.10 -3.04
CA SER A 331 -10.00 5.98 -2.13
C SER A 331 -11.52 5.86 -2.34
N ASN A 332 -12.24 5.52 -1.26
CA ASN A 332 -13.69 5.62 -1.27
C ASN A 332 -14.13 7.08 -1.34
N LEU A 333 -15.15 7.38 -2.15
CA LEU A 333 -15.66 8.74 -2.30
C LEU A 333 -16.12 9.35 -0.97
N LEU A 334 -16.70 8.54 -0.07
CA LEU A 334 -17.13 9.01 1.24
C LEU A 334 -15.96 9.35 2.17
N ASN A 335 -14.79 8.73 1.97
CA ASN A 335 -13.63 8.96 2.83
C ASN A 335 -13.06 10.39 2.69
N PHE A 336 -13.32 11.09 1.59
CA PHE A 336 -12.96 12.52 1.47
C PHE A 336 -13.72 13.42 2.46
N PHE A 337 -14.92 13.01 2.88
CA PHE A 337 -15.84 13.81 3.70
C PHE A 337 -16.08 13.25 5.09
N ILE A 338 -15.92 11.93 5.25
CA ILE A 338 -16.17 11.24 6.51
C ILE A 338 -14.84 10.74 7.08
N PRO A 339 -14.46 11.18 8.29
CA PRO A 339 -13.20 10.78 8.89
C PRO A 339 -13.18 9.29 9.24
N SER A 340 -12.00 8.69 9.05
CA SER A 340 -11.73 7.29 9.39
C SER A 340 -11.35 7.12 10.85
N LYS A 341 -11.23 5.86 11.30
CA LYS A 341 -10.70 5.52 12.63
C LYS A 341 -9.30 6.08 12.94
N TYR A 342 -8.59 6.56 11.91
CA TYR A 342 -7.24 7.12 12.01
C TYR A 342 -7.22 8.62 12.36
N THR A 343 -8.36 9.32 12.40
CA THR A 343 -8.41 10.67 12.99
C THR A 343 -9.14 10.63 14.32
N MET A 344 -8.82 11.57 15.22
CA MET A 344 -9.38 11.62 16.57
C MET A 344 -10.92 11.70 16.57
N LEU A 345 -11.51 12.50 15.66
CA LEU A 345 -12.96 12.59 15.53
C LEU A 345 -13.55 11.35 14.85
N GLY A 346 -12.90 10.81 13.83
CA GLY A 346 -13.40 9.63 13.12
C GLY A 346 -13.41 8.37 13.98
N GLY A 347 -12.34 8.14 14.75
CA GLY A 347 -12.24 7.03 15.70
C GLY A 347 -13.28 7.06 16.82
N LYS A 348 -13.79 8.24 17.18
CA LYS A 348 -14.83 8.39 18.22
C LYS A 348 -16.24 8.32 17.68
N PHE A 349 -16.51 8.96 16.55
CA PHE A 349 -17.89 9.22 16.10
C PHE A 349 -18.26 8.53 14.79
N PHE A 350 -17.32 8.10 13.95
CA PHE A 350 -17.61 7.69 12.57
C PHE A 350 -17.15 6.27 12.22
N THR A 351 -16.64 5.48 13.16
CA THR A 351 -16.23 4.08 12.94
C THR A 351 -17.37 3.22 12.38
N PHE A 352 -18.60 3.43 12.85
CA PHE A 352 -19.79 2.71 12.38
C PHE A 352 -20.08 2.85 10.86
N LEU A 353 -19.58 3.94 10.24
CA LEU A 353 -19.64 4.21 8.81
C LEU A 353 -18.31 3.86 8.13
N SER A 354 -17.20 4.39 8.67
CA SER A 354 -15.89 4.33 8.04
C SER A 354 -15.30 2.91 7.98
N ASP A 355 -15.61 2.04 8.95
CA ASP A 355 -15.20 0.63 8.87
C ASP A 355 -15.89 -0.14 7.73
N LYS A 356 -16.91 0.46 7.08
CA LYS A 356 -17.68 -0.12 5.96
C LYS A 356 -17.38 0.53 4.61
N PHE A 357 -16.37 1.40 4.52
CA PHE A 357 -16.03 2.12 3.28
C PHE A 357 -15.37 1.26 2.21
N ASP A 358 -14.93 0.06 2.52
CA ASP A 358 -14.39 -0.81 1.49
C ASP A 358 -15.50 -1.70 0.93
N ALA A 359 -15.55 -1.78 -0.41
CA ALA A 359 -16.45 -2.71 -1.11
C ALA A 359 -16.10 -4.18 -0.87
N ARG A 360 -14.96 -4.43 -0.22
CA ARG A 360 -14.47 -5.71 0.27
C ARG A 360 -14.24 -5.52 1.79
N ASP A 361 -14.46 -6.50 2.67
CA ASP A 361 -14.36 -6.27 4.13
C ASP A 361 -12.91 -6.15 4.63
N TYR A 362 -12.00 -5.76 3.74
CA TYR A 362 -10.63 -5.46 4.07
C TYR A 362 -10.49 -3.94 4.14
N VAL A 363 -10.29 -3.43 5.36
CA VAL A 363 -9.99 -2.01 5.60
C VAL A 363 -8.56 -1.73 5.17
N PHE A 364 -8.33 -1.21 3.97
CA PHE A 364 -6.99 -0.83 3.51
C PHE A 364 -6.95 0.62 3.00
N ASP A 365 -5.94 1.37 3.47
CA ASP A 365 -5.57 2.73 3.04
C ASP A 365 -6.71 3.78 3.01
N GLN A 366 -7.33 4.06 4.17
CA GLN A 366 -8.28 5.18 4.38
C GLN A 366 -7.57 6.54 4.53
N ASP A 367 -6.74 6.88 3.53
CA ASP A 367 -5.82 8.02 3.50
C ASP A 367 -6.48 9.35 3.06
N ALA A 368 -7.71 9.31 2.55
CA ALA A 368 -8.25 10.36 1.71
C ALA A 368 -8.96 11.50 2.45
N TYR A 369 -9.15 11.39 3.77
CA TYR A 369 -9.88 12.37 4.55
C TYR A 369 -9.16 13.72 4.64
N LEU A 370 -9.64 14.72 3.90
CA LEU A 370 -9.01 16.04 3.82
C LEU A 370 -9.37 16.96 4.99
N GLY A 371 -10.48 16.71 5.71
CA GLY A 371 -11.05 17.63 6.68
C GLY A 371 -12.06 18.60 6.05
N LEU A 372 -13.31 18.58 6.54
CA LEU A 372 -14.40 19.42 5.99
C LEU A 372 -14.08 20.93 5.96
N PRO A 373 -13.46 21.53 7.01
CA PRO A 373 -13.08 22.93 6.96
C PRO A 373 -12.05 23.24 5.86
N PHE A 374 -11.12 22.32 5.59
CA PHE A 374 -10.13 22.48 4.52
C PHE A 374 -10.77 22.45 3.13
N ILE A 375 -11.78 21.60 2.92
CA ILE A 375 -12.57 21.61 1.68
C ILE A 375 -13.23 22.97 1.48
N GLY A 376 -13.83 23.53 2.54
CA GLY A 376 -14.40 24.89 2.52
C GLY A 376 -13.36 25.96 2.16
N ILE A 377 -12.15 25.88 2.74
CA ILE A 377 -11.03 26.79 2.43
C ILE A 377 -10.61 26.66 0.96
N LEU A 378 -10.49 25.44 0.43
CA LEU A 378 -10.13 25.19 -0.97
C LEU A 378 -11.13 25.83 -1.93
N ILE A 379 -12.44 25.61 -1.69
CA ILE A 379 -13.52 26.17 -2.52
C ILE A 379 -13.49 27.71 -2.45
N PHE A 380 -13.42 28.27 -1.24
CA PHE A 380 -13.41 29.72 -1.05
C PHE A 380 -12.18 30.38 -1.69
N TYR A 381 -10.99 29.82 -1.45
CA TYR A 381 -9.75 30.36 -1.98
C TYR A 381 -9.71 30.28 -3.51
N PHE A 382 -10.16 29.17 -4.09
CA PHE A 382 -10.30 29.05 -5.54
C PHE A 382 -11.30 30.04 -6.09
N TYR A 383 -12.51 30.15 -5.54
CA TYR A 383 -13.51 31.11 -6.00
C TYR A 383 -12.97 32.54 -6.06
N LYS A 384 -12.29 32.97 -4.99
CA LYS A 384 -11.69 34.31 -4.89
C LYS A 384 -10.52 34.51 -5.86
N ASN A 385 -9.69 33.49 -6.07
CA ASN A 385 -8.45 33.60 -6.83
C ASN A 385 -8.48 32.86 -8.19
N ARG A 386 -9.67 32.48 -8.68
CA ARG A 386 -9.85 31.65 -9.88
C ARG A 386 -9.27 32.25 -11.14
N PHE A 387 -9.01 33.55 -11.18
CA PHE A 387 -8.40 34.20 -12.35
C PHE A 387 -6.87 34.18 -12.33
N LYS A 388 -6.23 33.82 -11.21
CA LYS A 388 -4.78 33.70 -11.11
C LYS A 388 -4.32 32.38 -11.76
N PRO A 389 -3.43 32.41 -12.77
CA PRO A 389 -2.95 31.21 -13.47
C PRO A 389 -2.36 30.17 -12.52
N PHE A 390 -1.54 30.65 -11.58
CA PHE A 390 -0.89 29.82 -10.57
C PHE A 390 -1.89 29.06 -9.68
N VAL A 391 -2.96 29.74 -9.22
CA VAL A 391 -3.99 29.11 -8.38
C VAL A 391 -4.78 28.08 -9.16
N LYS A 392 -5.10 28.34 -10.44
CA LYS A 392 -5.71 27.33 -11.32
C LYS A 392 -4.82 26.09 -11.45
N ALA A 393 -3.51 26.28 -11.65
CA ALA A 393 -2.58 25.17 -11.80
C ALA A 393 -2.55 24.30 -10.54
N LEU A 394 -2.42 24.91 -9.36
CA LEU A 394 -2.46 24.17 -8.09
C LEU A 394 -3.79 23.43 -7.89
N MET A 395 -4.92 24.08 -8.16
CA MET A 395 -6.24 23.45 -7.97
C MET A 395 -6.50 22.33 -8.96
N TYR A 396 -6.07 22.44 -10.22
CA TYR A 396 -6.20 21.37 -11.21
C TYR A 396 -5.24 20.22 -10.94
N SER A 397 -4.02 20.49 -10.47
CA SER A 397 -3.11 19.45 -9.95
C SER A 397 -3.76 18.70 -8.79
N LEU A 398 -4.28 19.42 -7.78
CA LEU A 398 -4.98 18.84 -6.63
C LEU A 398 -6.17 17.98 -7.07
N LEU A 399 -7.01 18.50 -7.96
CA LEU A 399 -8.17 17.78 -8.49
C LEU A 399 -7.74 16.51 -9.24
N THR A 400 -6.68 16.58 -10.05
CA THR A 400 -6.16 15.42 -10.78
C THR A 400 -5.68 14.33 -9.82
N ILE A 401 -4.95 14.72 -8.76
CA ILE A 401 -4.48 13.79 -7.72
C ILE A 401 -5.68 13.12 -7.02
N VAL A 402 -6.68 13.90 -6.61
CA VAL A 402 -7.90 13.40 -5.95
C VAL A 402 -8.69 12.46 -6.85
N VAL A 403 -8.82 12.78 -8.14
CA VAL A 403 -9.51 11.90 -9.10
C VAL A 403 -8.72 10.60 -9.32
N PHE A 404 -7.39 10.69 -9.34
CA PHE A 404 -6.54 9.52 -9.53
C PHE A 404 -6.51 8.64 -8.28
N SER A 405 -6.64 9.20 -7.07
CA SER A 405 -6.65 8.42 -5.82
C SER A 405 -7.89 7.56 -5.66
N ILE A 406 -9.02 7.91 -6.31
CA ILE A 406 -10.20 7.05 -6.43
C ILE A 406 -9.86 5.73 -7.16
N GLY A 407 -8.75 5.68 -7.91
CA GLY A 407 -8.26 4.46 -8.53
C GLY A 407 -9.02 4.04 -9.78
N PRO A 408 -8.93 2.77 -10.22
CA PRO A 408 -9.49 2.33 -11.50
C PRO A 408 -11.01 2.19 -11.50
N THR A 409 -11.64 2.13 -10.32
CA THR A 409 -13.09 1.96 -10.14
C THR A 409 -13.58 2.87 -9.03
N LEU A 410 -14.68 3.58 -9.26
CA LEU A 410 -15.35 4.40 -8.27
C LEU A 410 -15.98 3.52 -7.19
N HIS A 411 -15.55 3.71 -5.95
CA HIS A 411 -16.16 3.09 -4.77
C HIS A 411 -16.95 4.13 -3.98
N ILE A 412 -18.21 3.81 -3.66
CA ILE A 412 -19.06 4.61 -2.76
C ILE A 412 -19.59 3.66 -1.70
N TYR A 413 -19.28 3.94 -0.43
CA TYR A 413 -19.59 3.01 0.66
C TYR A 413 -19.07 1.60 0.32
N LYS A 414 -19.88 0.55 0.40
CA LYS A 414 -19.49 -0.82 0.04
C LYS A 414 -19.65 -1.20 -1.45
N TYR A 415 -19.93 -0.24 -2.34
CA TYR A 415 -20.29 -0.55 -3.74
C TYR A 415 -19.25 -0.02 -4.72
N SER A 416 -18.87 -0.85 -5.70
CA SER A 416 -18.11 -0.46 -6.88
C SER A 416 -19.05 -0.12 -8.03
N ILE A 417 -18.98 1.10 -8.55
CA ILE A 417 -20.01 1.65 -9.45
C ILE A 417 -19.54 1.65 -10.91
N MET A 418 -18.45 2.35 -11.22
CA MET A 418 -18.03 2.60 -12.61
C MET A 418 -16.51 2.73 -12.74
N PRO A 419 -15.93 2.48 -13.93
CA PRO A 419 -14.51 2.73 -14.17
C PRO A 419 -14.16 4.23 -14.10
N MET A 420 -12.94 4.53 -13.66
CA MET A 420 -12.45 5.90 -13.43
C MET A 420 -11.22 6.23 -14.30
N PRO A 421 -10.84 7.52 -14.46
CA PRO A 421 -9.74 7.95 -15.34
C PRO A 421 -8.37 7.32 -15.07
N TYR A 422 -8.13 6.78 -13.87
CA TYR A 422 -6.89 6.06 -13.55
C TYR A 422 -6.83 4.64 -14.16
N LYS A 423 -7.96 4.07 -14.59
CA LYS A 423 -8.02 2.68 -15.10
C LYS A 423 -7.00 2.36 -16.21
N PRO A 424 -6.71 3.23 -17.19
CA PRO A 424 -5.69 2.95 -18.20
C PRO A 424 -4.26 2.86 -17.64
N PHE A 425 -3.99 3.43 -16.45
CA PHE A 425 -2.65 3.47 -15.87
C PHE A 425 -2.26 2.19 -15.14
N ILE A 426 -3.22 1.27 -14.89
CA ILE A 426 -2.95 -0.01 -14.23
C ILE A 426 -2.14 -0.99 -15.08
N VAL A 427 -1.88 -0.66 -16.36
CA VAL A 427 -1.00 -1.45 -17.24
C VAL A 427 0.38 -0.81 -17.47
N VAL A 428 0.57 0.44 -17.03
CA VAL A 428 1.83 1.16 -17.22
C VAL A 428 2.91 0.54 -16.31
N PRO A 429 4.11 0.21 -16.83
CA PRO A 429 5.21 -0.28 -16.01
C PRO A 429 5.52 0.64 -14.82
N LEU A 430 5.91 0.06 -13.67
CA LEU A 430 6.13 0.73 -12.37
C LEU A 430 4.86 1.32 -11.71
N ILE A 431 3.94 1.91 -12.48
CA ILE A 431 2.68 2.49 -11.96
C ILE A 431 1.61 1.41 -11.70
N LYS A 432 1.63 0.29 -12.42
CA LYS A 432 0.70 -0.83 -12.23
C LYS A 432 0.68 -1.44 -10.82
N HIS A 433 1.70 -1.13 -10.01
CA HIS A 433 1.85 -1.58 -8.63
C HIS A 433 1.61 -0.46 -7.60
N ALA A 434 1.47 0.79 -8.04
CA ALA A 434 1.21 1.91 -7.16
C ALA A 434 -0.24 1.88 -6.68
N LEU A 435 -0.44 2.10 -5.37
CA LEU A 435 -1.76 2.02 -4.76
C LEU A 435 -2.43 3.39 -4.76
N PRO A 436 -3.61 3.55 -5.40
CA PRO A 436 -4.21 4.87 -5.64
C PRO A 436 -4.46 5.71 -4.40
N ALA A 437 -4.92 5.12 -3.30
CA ALA A 437 -5.20 5.85 -2.07
C ALA A 437 -3.98 6.63 -1.55
N ARG A 438 -2.77 6.10 -1.79
CA ARG A 438 -1.51 6.71 -1.36
C ARG A 438 -1.16 7.99 -2.12
N PHE A 439 -1.80 8.24 -3.27
CA PHE A 439 -1.61 9.48 -4.03
C PHE A 439 -2.06 10.71 -3.25
N MET A 440 -2.90 10.51 -2.22
CA MET A 440 -3.34 11.57 -1.31
C MET A 440 -2.18 12.28 -0.59
N LEU A 441 -0.99 11.66 -0.50
CA LEU A 441 0.25 12.35 -0.10
C LEU A 441 0.44 13.68 -0.85
N TYR A 442 0.30 13.66 -2.17
CA TYR A 442 0.50 14.85 -3.02
C TYR A 442 -0.67 15.84 -2.92
N ALA A 443 -1.86 15.35 -2.56
CA ALA A 443 -2.99 16.21 -2.25
C ALA A 443 -2.73 17.01 -0.97
N PHE A 444 -2.22 16.38 0.10
CA PHE A 444 -1.83 17.07 1.33
C PHE A 444 -0.64 18.01 1.13
N PHE A 445 0.33 17.65 0.28
CA PHE A 445 1.39 18.56 -0.14
C PHE A 445 0.81 19.84 -0.76
N THR A 446 -0.10 19.68 -1.73
CA THR A 446 -0.73 20.82 -2.42
C THR A 446 -1.66 21.61 -1.50
N LEU A 447 -2.40 20.94 -0.62
CA LEU A 447 -3.25 21.56 0.39
C LEU A 447 -2.44 22.44 1.34
N GLY A 448 -1.28 21.96 1.81
CA GLY A 448 -0.38 22.75 2.67
C GLY A 448 0.07 24.06 2.00
N ILE A 449 0.37 24.02 0.69
CA ILE A 449 0.68 25.23 -0.10
C ILE A 449 -0.53 26.17 -0.16
N ILE A 450 -1.70 25.66 -0.52
CA ILE A 450 -2.91 26.48 -0.68
C ILE A 450 -3.32 27.12 0.66
N VAL A 451 -3.27 26.39 1.76
CA VAL A 451 -3.59 26.91 3.09
C VAL A 451 -2.60 27.99 3.51
N ALA A 452 -1.30 27.79 3.28
CA ALA A 452 -0.30 28.80 3.58
C ALA A 452 -0.52 30.08 2.75
N LEU A 453 -0.87 29.95 1.47
CA LEU A 453 -1.22 31.08 0.61
C LEU A 453 -2.52 31.77 1.03
N PHE A 454 -3.54 31.02 1.46
CA PHE A 454 -4.80 31.54 1.99
C PHE A 454 -4.58 32.40 3.24
N LEU A 455 -3.74 31.94 4.16
CA LEU A 455 -3.36 32.67 5.37
C LEU A 455 -2.46 33.89 5.06
N ASN A 456 -1.61 33.80 4.04
CA ASN A 456 -0.74 34.91 3.64
C ASN A 456 -1.51 36.04 2.92
N GLU A 457 -2.60 35.71 2.23
CA GLU A 457 -3.33 36.67 1.39
C GLU A 457 -3.87 37.84 2.21
N GLN A 458 -3.42 39.06 1.91
CA GLN A 458 -3.90 40.30 2.52
C GLN A 458 -5.17 40.83 1.83
N SER A 459 -6.04 41.52 2.56
CA SER A 459 -7.25 42.13 2.02
C SER A 459 -6.91 43.35 1.15
N LYS A 460 -7.55 43.57 0.00
CA LYS A 460 -7.31 44.77 -0.83
C LYS A 460 -7.70 46.08 -0.12
N ASN A 461 -8.60 46.01 0.86
CA ASN A 461 -8.97 47.14 1.73
C ASN A 461 -8.00 47.33 2.91
N SER A 462 -6.80 46.71 2.87
CA SER A 462 -5.83 46.62 3.98
C SER A 462 -5.51 47.98 4.60
N PHE A 463 -5.43 49.02 3.78
CA PHE A 463 -4.97 50.34 4.20
C PHE A 463 -6.04 51.21 4.89
N LYS A 464 -7.34 50.92 4.73
CA LYS A 464 -8.42 51.79 5.25
C LYS A 464 -9.00 51.37 6.61
N ASN A 465 -8.91 50.09 7.03
CA ASN A 465 -9.58 49.65 8.26
C ASN A 465 -8.84 48.49 9.00
N LYS A 466 -7.89 48.85 9.89
CA LYS A 466 -7.05 47.89 10.64
C LYS A 466 -7.85 46.85 11.45
N LYS A 467 -8.97 47.26 12.07
CA LYS A 467 -9.81 46.38 12.92
C LYS A 467 -10.49 45.28 12.10
N LEU A 468 -11.00 45.61 10.92
CA LEU A 468 -11.62 44.63 10.01
C LEU A 468 -10.59 43.60 9.52
N ASN A 469 -9.36 44.02 9.21
CA ASN A 469 -8.30 43.11 8.78
C ASN A 469 -7.86 42.15 9.88
N ALA A 470 -7.77 42.62 11.13
CA ALA A 470 -7.49 41.75 12.28
C ALA A 470 -8.58 40.67 12.44
N LYS A 471 -9.86 41.06 12.35
CA LYS A 471 -10.99 40.12 12.41
C LYS A 471 -10.96 39.09 11.28
N LEU A 472 -10.71 39.52 10.04
CA LEU A 472 -10.60 38.61 8.89
C LEU A 472 -9.43 37.63 9.05
N ASN A 473 -8.25 38.09 9.49
CA ASN A 473 -7.12 37.21 9.74
C ASN A 473 -7.44 36.20 10.86
N ALA A 474 -8.07 36.64 11.95
CA ALA A 474 -8.49 35.74 13.03
C ALA A 474 -9.44 34.65 12.52
N ILE A 475 -10.42 34.99 11.67
CA ILE A 475 -11.32 34.01 11.04
C ILE A 475 -10.54 33.00 10.19
N LYS A 476 -9.56 33.45 9.40
CA LYS A 476 -8.72 32.56 8.59
C LYS A 476 -7.89 31.60 9.45
N TYR A 477 -7.28 32.08 10.53
CA TYR A 477 -6.54 31.22 11.45
C TYR A 477 -7.48 30.24 12.17
N ALA A 478 -8.64 30.71 12.64
CA ALA A 478 -9.65 29.87 13.28
C ALA A 478 -10.16 28.77 12.34
N SER A 479 -10.40 29.05 11.05
CA SER A 479 -10.83 28.03 10.09
C SER A 479 -9.76 26.98 9.81
N VAL A 480 -8.48 27.36 9.78
CA VAL A 480 -7.36 26.42 9.63
C VAL A 480 -7.17 25.58 10.89
N LEU A 481 -7.24 26.18 12.08
CA LEU A 481 -7.17 25.45 13.34
C LEU A 481 -8.35 24.48 13.50
N LEU A 482 -9.54 24.88 13.06
CA LEU A 482 -10.68 23.99 12.96
C LEU A 482 -10.40 22.85 11.98
N GLY A 483 -9.80 23.12 10.81
CA GLY A 483 -9.37 22.06 9.89
C GLY A 483 -8.39 21.07 10.54
N ILE A 484 -7.38 21.58 11.26
CA ILE A 484 -6.41 20.76 12.02
C ILE A 484 -7.13 19.89 13.04
N LEU A 485 -8.12 20.42 13.76
CA LEU A 485 -8.90 19.65 14.73
C LEU A 485 -9.56 18.40 14.11
N PHE A 486 -9.99 18.49 12.85
CA PHE A 486 -10.63 17.37 12.14
C PHE A 486 -9.64 16.29 11.66
N ILE A 487 -8.38 16.65 11.46
CA ILE A 487 -7.32 15.72 11.02
C ILE A 487 -6.35 15.35 12.15
N LEU A 488 -6.65 15.72 13.39
CA LEU A 488 -5.79 15.40 14.55
C LEU A 488 -5.58 13.89 14.69
N PRO A 489 -4.34 13.42 14.95
CA PRO A 489 -4.08 12.03 15.28
C PRO A 489 -4.77 11.63 16.60
N PRO A 490 -5.40 10.45 16.68
CA PRO A 490 -5.90 9.92 17.94
C PRO A 490 -4.75 9.57 18.89
N LEU A 491 -4.90 9.90 20.17
CA LEU A 491 -3.95 9.50 21.22
C LEU A 491 -4.03 7.99 21.54
N SER A 492 -5.10 7.31 21.15
CA SER A 492 -5.24 5.86 21.29
C SER A 492 -5.94 5.29 20.05
N PHE A 493 -5.26 4.41 19.33
CA PHE A 493 -5.84 3.67 18.21
C PHE A 493 -5.14 2.32 18.04
N SER A 494 -5.86 1.35 17.45
CA SER A 494 -5.33 0.02 17.16
C SER A 494 -4.21 0.11 16.13
N GLY A 495 -3.05 -0.48 16.43
CA GLY A 495 -1.86 -0.43 15.56
C GLY A 495 -0.95 0.78 15.78
N ARG A 496 -1.15 1.58 16.85
CA ARG A 496 -0.23 2.66 17.22
C ARG A 496 1.18 2.16 17.57
N TYR A 497 1.27 1.05 18.30
CA TYR A 497 2.51 0.39 18.68
C TYR A 497 2.24 -1.10 18.94
N THR A 498 3.31 -1.89 18.94
CA THR A 498 3.26 -3.33 19.26
C THR A 498 4.24 -3.65 20.37
N ASN A 499 3.76 -4.35 21.38
CA ASN A 499 4.60 -5.13 22.28
C ASN A 499 4.70 -6.56 21.71
N PRO A 500 5.86 -6.98 21.20
CA PRO A 500 6.02 -8.30 20.60
C PRO A 500 5.97 -9.46 21.61
N ASN A 501 5.89 -9.21 22.92
CA ASN A 501 5.87 -10.22 23.99
C ASN A 501 6.94 -11.31 23.79
N LEU A 502 8.20 -10.86 23.65
CA LEU A 502 9.30 -11.72 23.23
C LEU A 502 9.56 -12.84 24.26
N PRO A 503 9.64 -14.11 23.83
CA PRO A 503 10.04 -15.18 24.72
C PRO A 503 11.50 -15.03 25.17
N ALA A 504 11.81 -15.39 26.43
CA ALA A 504 13.18 -15.39 26.99
C ALA A 504 14.18 -16.31 26.25
N PHE A 505 13.70 -17.10 25.28
CA PHE A 505 14.52 -17.83 24.33
C PHE A 505 15.31 -16.88 23.40
N PHE A 506 14.64 -15.85 22.88
CA PHE A 506 15.22 -14.82 22.01
C PHE A 506 15.68 -13.58 22.79
N VAL A 507 15.15 -13.35 24.00
CA VAL A 507 15.52 -12.21 24.85
C VAL A 507 16.68 -12.56 25.78
N ASN A 508 17.80 -11.87 25.58
CA ASN A 508 18.74 -11.35 26.59
C ASN A 508 20.05 -11.08 25.86
N ASN A 509 20.42 -9.80 25.72
CA ASN A 509 21.71 -9.38 25.18
C ASN A 509 22.91 -10.03 25.91
N THR A 510 22.69 -10.62 27.09
CA THR A 510 23.68 -11.31 27.92
C THR A 510 23.60 -12.84 27.90
N SER A 511 22.41 -13.46 27.91
CA SER A 511 22.32 -14.92 28.13
C SER A 511 22.33 -15.77 26.85
N ASN A 512 22.07 -15.17 25.67
CA ASN A 512 22.21 -15.84 24.36
C ASN A 512 21.63 -17.26 24.31
N ASN A 513 20.45 -17.47 24.91
CA ASN A 513 19.94 -18.81 25.22
C ASN A 513 19.71 -19.65 23.97
N TYR A 514 19.24 -19.04 22.88
CA TYR A 514 19.05 -19.70 21.59
C TYR A 514 20.36 -20.33 21.06
N LYS A 515 21.54 -19.77 21.36
CA LYS A 515 22.85 -20.30 20.91
C LYS A 515 23.17 -21.66 21.51
N LYS A 516 22.51 -22.05 22.61
CA LYS A 516 22.63 -23.39 23.22
C LYS A 516 21.92 -24.47 22.40
N PHE A 517 20.95 -24.08 21.57
CA PHE A 517 20.09 -24.99 20.82
C PHE A 517 20.30 -24.90 19.31
N ILE A 518 20.58 -23.70 18.79
CA ILE A 518 20.69 -23.43 17.36
C ILE A 518 22.16 -23.25 17.00
N LYS A 519 22.62 -23.97 15.98
CA LYS A 519 23.97 -23.78 15.43
C LYS A 519 24.03 -22.53 14.56
N LYS A 520 25.11 -21.73 14.71
CA LYS A 520 25.36 -20.54 13.86
C LYS A 520 25.25 -20.89 12.36
N GLY A 521 24.49 -20.09 11.63
CA GLY A 521 24.29 -20.22 10.19
C GLY A 521 23.43 -21.40 9.75
N SER A 522 22.82 -22.16 10.67
CA SER A 522 21.89 -23.23 10.32
C SER A 522 20.59 -22.66 9.71
N ASN A 523 19.92 -23.46 8.89
CA ASN A 523 18.57 -23.14 8.45
C ASN A 523 17.58 -23.66 9.49
N ILE A 524 16.67 -22.81 9.93
CA ILE A 524 15.63 -23.15 10.90
C ILE A 524 14.25 -22.82 10.36
N LEU A 525 13.22 -23.49 10.87
CA LEU A 525 11.82 -23.16 10.59
C LEU A 525 11.19 -22.59 11.86
N ILE A 526 10.66 -21.37 11.79
CA ILE A 526 9.95 -20.74 12.91
C ILE A 526 8.45 -20.78 12.63
N ILE A 527 7.67 -21.21 13.64
CA ILE A 527 6.21 -21.17 13.67
C ILE A 527 5.78 -20.32 14.87
N PRO A 528 4.86 -19.35 14.72
CA PRO A 528 4.00 -19.10 13.56
C PRO A 528 4.74 -18.63 12.29
N PHE A 529 4.24 -19.03 11.13
CA PHE A 529 4.90 -18.84 9.84
C PHE A 529 4.45 -17.58 9.12
N GLY A 530 5.36 -16.93 8.39
CA GLY A 530 5.04 -15.77 7.54
C GLY A 530 4.39 -14.64 8.33
N TYR A 531 3.28 -14.10 7.82
CA TYR A 531 2.56 -12.98 8.43
C TYR A 531 1.88 -13.31 9.78
N ASN A 532 1.82 -14.59 10.17
CA ASN A 532 1.25 -14.98 11.46
C ASN A 532 2.26 -14.86 12.62
N GLY A 533 3.55 -14.63 12.33
CA GLY A 533 4.60 -14.68 13.33
C GLY A 533 5.72 -13.67 13.12
N LEU A 534 6.51 -13.46 14.18
CA LEU A 534 7.54 -12.42 14.25
C LEU A 534 8.93 -12.93 13.83
N SER A 535 9.00 -13.87 12.88
CA SER A 535 10.25 -14.54 12.48
C SER A 535 11.36 -13.56 12.04
N LEU A 536 11.00 -12.48 11.35
CA LEU A 536 11.96 -11.45 10.94
C LEU A 536 12.46 -10.62 12.11
N TYR A 537 11.58 -10.30 13.05
CA TYR A 537 11.96 -9.60 14.27
C TYR A 537 12.98 -10.42 15.06
N TYR A 538 12.73 -11.71 15.28
CA TYR A 538 13.66 -12.61 15.99
C TYR A 538 15.02 -12.68 15.29
N GLN A 539 15.01 -12.87 13.96
CA GLN A 539 16.25 -12.92 13.19
C GLN A 539 17.05 -11.61 13.25
N ALA A 540 16.36 -10.46 13.31
CA ALA A 540 16.98 -9.15 13.41
C ALA A 540 17.63 -8.91 14.78
N ILE A 541 16.93 -9.22 15.88
CA ILE A 541 17.49 -9.03 17.23
C ILE A 541 18.61 -10.02 17.56
N ASP A 542 18.60 -11.20 16.91
CA ASP A 542 19.67 -12.20 17.05
C ASP A 542 20.89 -11.89 16.16
N GLY A 543 20.91 -10.74 15.47
CA GLY A 543 22.06 -10.31 14.66
C GLY A 543 22.33 -11.20 13.46
N MET A 544 21.27 -11.70 12.81
CA MET A 544 21.37 -12.63 11.67
C MET A 544 22.12 -13.93 11.99
N TYR A 545 22.01 -14.44 13.23
CA TYR A 545 22.74 -15.63 13.67
C TYR A 545 22.41 -16.92 12.90
N TYR A 546 21.18 -17.05 12.42
CA TYR A 546 20.66 -18.20 11.66
C TYR A 546 19.89 -17.75 10.43
N LYS A 547 19.60 -18.71 9.54
CA LYS A 547 18.77 -18.51 8.35
C LYS A 547 17.39 -19.10 8.58
N THR A 548 16.35 -18.50 8.02
CA THR A 548 14.97 -18.97 8.17
C THR A 548 14.48 -19.62 6.87
N ALA A 549 13.93 -20.82 6.98
CA ALA A 549 13.19 -21.51 5.92
C ALA A 549 11.75 -20.98 5.85
N GLY A 550 11.63 -19.67 5.71
CA GLY A 550 10.41 -18.88 5.78
C GLY A 550 10.78 -17.40 5.85
N GLY A 551 9.80 -16.55 6.08
CA GLY A 551 9.98 -15.10 6.19
C GLY A 551 8.69 -14.40 5.81
N TYR A 552 8.70 -13.08 5.87
CA TYR A 552 7.55 -12.27 5.49
C TYR A 552 8.02 -11.01 4.77
N LEU A 553 7.83 -10.95 3.45
CA LEU A 553 8.10 -9.77 2.62
C LEU A 553 6.88 -9.48 1.72
N GLY A 554 5.68 -9.64 2.30
CA GLY A 554 4.42 -9.75 1.56
C GLY A 554 4.12 -11.19 1.15
N ASP A 555 4.00 -11.46 -0.15
CA ASP A 555 3.59 -12.76 -0.67
C ASP A 555 4.62 -13.87 -0.44
N THR A 556 4.13 -15.11 -0.24
CA THR A 556 4.99 -16.29 -0.21
C THR A 556 5.57 -16.55 -1.60
N PRO A 557 6.90 -16.66 -1.75
CA PRO A 557 7.52 -16.90 -3.04
C PRO A 557 7.00 -18.18 -3.71
N SER A 558 6.90 -18.19 -5.04
CA SER A 558 6.35 -19.31 -5.82
C SER A 558 7.07 -20.64 -5.58
N TYR A 559 8.38 -20.60 -5.32
CA TYR A 559 9.18 -21.79 -5.00
C TYR A 559 8.90 -22.37 -3.61
N PHE A 560 8.36 -21.58 -2.66
CA PHE A 560 7.84 -22.08 -1.38
C PHE A 560 6.35 -22.43 -1.49
N SER A 561 5.54 -21.61 -2.17
CA SER A 561 4.09 -21.79 -2.21
C SER A 561 3.64 -23.05 -2.96
N LYS A 562 4.55 -23.75 -3.65
CA LYS A 562 4.30 -25.06 -4.30
C LYS A 562 4.16 -26.23 -3.32
N TYR A 563 4.78 -26.13 -2.14
CA TYR A 563 4.74 -27.19 -1.11
C TYR A 563 3.40 -27.14 -0.39
N ALA A 564 2.71 -28.28 -0.27
CA ALA A 564 1.40 -28.31 0.36
C ALA A 564 1.53 -28.04 1.87
N ILE A 565 2.63 -28.46 2.51
CA ILE A 565 2.87 -28.20 3.94
C ILE A 565 2.90 -26.72 4.32
N VAL A 566 3.22 -25.82 3.38
CA VAL A 566 3.22 -24.38 3.65
C VAL A 566 1.81 -23.89 3.99
N HIS A 567 0.77 -24.49 3.41
CA HIS A 567 -0.61 -24.20 3.82
C HIS A 567 -0.85 -24.55 5.29
N THR A 568 -0.37 -25.71 5.75
CA THR A 568 -0.41 -26.10 7.16
C THR A 568 0.34 -25.11 8.06
N PHE A 569 1.47 -24.55 7.61
CA PHE A 569 2.23 -23.57 8.40
C PHE A 569 1.50 -22.23 8.60
N TYR A 570 0.63 -21.85 7.66
CA TYR A 570 -0.22 -20.66 7.80
C TYR A 570 -1.48 -20.94 8.62
N HIS A 571 -2.18 -22.04 8.35
CA HIS A 571 -3.54 -22.25 8.86
C HIS A 571 -3.63 -23.22 10.03
N ALA A 572 -2.54 -23.93 10.34
CA ALA A 572 -2.52 -25.04 11.30
C ALA A 572 -3.49 -26.18 10.95
N GLU A 573 -3.73 -26.41 9.66
CA GLU A 573 -4.71 -27.37 9.17
C GLU A 573 -4.08 -28.65 8.62
N PRO A 574 -4.77 -29.80 8.70
CA PRO A 574 -4.26 -31.07 8.21
C PRO A 574 -4.31 -31.19 6.68
N ILE A 575 -3.23 -31.72 6.11
CA ILE A 575 -3.14 -32.06 4.69
C ILE A 575 -2.85 -33.56 4.48
N PRO A 576 -3.16 -34.12 3.30
CA PRO A 576 -2.76 -35.48 2.95
C PRO A 576 -1.26 -35.65 3.02
N TYR A 577 -0.81 -36.80 3.50
CA TYR A 577 0.61 -37.13 3.59
C TYR A 577 1.45 -36.09 4.37
N SER A 578 0.84 -35.34 5.31
CA SER A 578 1.48 -34.23 6.05
C SER A 578 2.83 -34.58 6.66
N LYS A 579 3.01 -35.82 7.15
CA LYS A 579 4.30 -36.31 7.66
C LYS A 579 5.38 -36.37 6.57
N MET A 580 5.04 -36.89 5.39
CA MET A 580 5.96 -37.01 4.26
C MET A 580 6.27 -35.64 3.67
N GLU A 581 5.24 -34.80 3.49
CA GLU A 581 5.34 -33.41 3.04
C GLU A 581 6.26 -32.58 3.94
N LEU A 582 6.07 -32.68 5.27
CA LEU A 582 6.92 -32.00 6.23
C LEU A 582 8.35 -32.52 6.17
N ALA A 583 8.57 -33.84 6.22
CA ALA A 583 9.91 -34.41 6.14
C ALA A 583 10.64 -34.02 4.85
N TYR A 584 9.94 -34.04 3.71
CA TYR A 584 10.49 -33.61 2.44
C TYR A 584 10.82 -32.11 2.43
N PHE A 585 9.94 -31.26 2.95
CA PHE A 585 10.20 -29.82 3.07
C PHE A 585 11.44 -29.54 3.94
N LEU A 586 11.51 -30.14 5.13
CA LEU A 586 12.64 -29.99 6.05
C LEU A 586 13.95 -30.46 5.42
N TYR A 587 13.94 -31.62 4.75
CA TYR A 587 15.11 -32.14 4.04
C TYR A 587 15.54 -31.21 2.89
N LYS A 588 14.59 -30.83 2.02
CA LYS A 588 14.87 -30.01 0.82
C LYS A 588 15.38 -28.62 1.17
N HIS A 589 14.95 -28.07 2.31
CA HIS A 589 15.38 -26.75 2.78
C HIS A 589 16.53 -26.83 3.80
N ASN A 590 17.10 -28.03 4.03
CA ASN A 590 18.20 -28.26 4.97
C ASN A 590 17.90 -27.73 6.38
N VAL A 591 16.64 -27.84 6.83
CA VAL A 591 16.20 -27.35 8.14
C VAL A 591 16.80 -28.25 9.22
N LYS A 592 17.53 -27.62 10.16
CA LYS A 592 18.18 -28.28 11.29
C LYS A 592 17.35 -28.23 12.55
N ASP A 593 16.54 -27.18 12.72
CA ASP A 593 15.71 -27.00 13.92
C ASP A 593 14.35 -26.41 13.52
N VAL A 594 13.28 -26.92 14.12
CA VAL A 594 11.95 -26.29 14.08
C VAL A 594 11.68 -25.65 15.44
N ILE A 595 11.32 -24.37 15.43
CA ILE A 595 11.04 -23.57 16.62
C ILE A 595 9.55 -23.24 16.65
N LEU A 596 8.87 -23.69 17.71
CA LEU A 596 7.49 -23.28 17.98
C LEU A 596 7.48 -22.21 19.07
N VAL A 597 6.94 -21.05 18.72
CA VAL A 597 6.83 -19.89 19.58
C VAL A 597 5.37 -19.70 19.98
N PRO A 598 4.96 -19.92 21.25
CA PRO A 598 3.58 -19.71 21.64
C PRO A 598 3.10 -18.26 21.45
N PRO A 599 1.78 -18.04 21.26
CA PRO A 599 0.72 -19.05 21.18
C PRO A 599 0.70 -19.76 19.82
N VAL A 600 0.64 -21.09 19.83
CA VAL A 600 0.56 -21.91 18.61
C VAL A 600 -0.52 -22.98 18.74
N ASN A 601 -1.19 -23.27 17.62
CA ASN A 601 -2.24 -24.29 17.57
C ASN A 601 -1.71 -25.68 18.00
N LYS A 602 -2.50 -26.40 18.80
CA LYS A 602 -2.17 -27.76 19.29
C LYS A 602 -1.82 -28.75 18.17
N TYR A 603 -2.35 -28.54 16.96
CA TYR A 603 -2.06 -29.37 15.79
C TYR A 603 -0.57 -29.40 15.44
N TYR A 604 0.18 -28.31 15.63
CA TYR A 604 1.61 -28.28 15.34
C TYR A 604 2.37 -29.28 16.21
N PHE A 605 2.05 -29.41 17.49
CA PHE A 605 2.67 -30.42 18.36
C PHE A 605 2.44 -31.85 17.83
N ARG A 606 1.22 -32.14 17.35
CA ARG A 606 0.89 -33.43 16.72
C ARG A 606 1.63 -33.63 15.39
N LEU A 607 1.80 -32.57 14.60
CA LEU A 607 2.49 -32.63 13.32
C LEU A 607 3.99 -32.90 13.50
N PHE A 608 4.66 -32.11 14.33
CA PHE A 608 6.10 -32.21 14.56
C PHE A 608 6.48 -33.42 15.42
N GLY A 609 5.61 -33.84 16.35
CA GLY A 609 5.80 -35.07 17.14
C GLY A 609 5.86 -36.36 16.29
N LYS A 610 5.20 -36.39 15.12
CA LYS A 610 5.20 -37.55 14.20
C LYS A 610 6.56 -37.87 13.58
N ILE A 611 7.53 -36.96 13.65
CA ILE A 611 8.86 -37.10 13.01
C ILE A 611 9.90 -37.72 13.97
N LYS A 612 9.51 -38.20 15.16
CA LYS A 612 10.42 -38.81 16.17
C LYS A 612 11.66 -37.92 16.44
N ILE A 613 11.41 -36.64 16.70
CA ILE A 613 12.42 -35.67 17.09
C ILE A 613 12.38 -35.54 18.61
N ASN A 614 13.52 -35.72 19.30
CA ASN A 614 13.62 -35.49 20.74
C ASN A 614 13.23 -34.03 21.06
N LYS A 615 12.23 -33.86 21.94
CA LYS A 615 11.67 -32.56 22.30
C LYS A 615 12.57 -31.90 23.34
N ASN A 616 13.15 -30.74 23.02
CA ASN A 616 13.76 -29.88 24.02
C ASN A 616 12.76 -28.76 24.36
N LEU A 617 12.17 -28.82 25.55
CA LEU A 617 11.32 -27.76 26.08
C LEU A 617 12.21 -26.72 26.75
N TYR A 618 12.13 -25.47 26.29
CA TYR A 618 12.76 -24.36 27.00
C TYR A 618 11.79 -23.76 28.03
N LYS A 619 12.29 -23.39 29.21
CA LYS A 619 11.51 -22.88 30.36
C LYS A 619 10.63 -21.65 30.04
N SER A 620 10.85 -20.95 28.91
CA SER A 620 10.03 -19.80 28.48
C SER A 620 8.83 -20.16 27.58
N GLY A 621 8.48 -21.45 27.46
CA GLY A 621 7.37 -21.92 26.61
C GLY A 621 7.72 -22.12 25.13
N VAL A 622 8.95 -21.80 24.70
CA VAL A 622 9.42 -22.09 23.33
C VAL A 622 9.84 -23.56 23.21
N TYR A 623 9.43 -24.19 22.11
CA TYR A 623 9.78 -25.58 21.82
C TYR A 623 10.77 -25.67 20.68
N VAL A 624 11.85 -26.41 20.89
CA VAL A 624 12.84 -26.69 19.84
C VAL A 624 12.79 -28.16 19.46
N TYR A 625 12.67 -28.42 18.16
CA TYR A 625 12.65 -29.74 17.55
C TYR A 625 13.88 -29.90 16.64
N PRO A 626 14.97 -30.53 17.12
CA PRO A 626 16.15 -30.84 16.31
C PRO A 626 15.85 -31.85 15.19
N VAL A 627 16.15 -31.50 13.96
CA VAL A 627 15.86 -32.31 12.78
C VAL A 627 17.08 -33.14 12.38
N SER A 628 16.98 -34.46 12.53
CA SER A 628 17.96 -35.39 11.97
C SER A 628 17.75 -35.57 10.46
N LEU A 629 18.57 -34.91 9.65
CA LEU A 629 18.52 -35.03 8.19
C LEU A 629 18.76 -36.46 7.70
N ALA A 630 19.57 -37.24 8.40
CA ALA A 630 19.79 -38.66 8.10
C ALA A 630 18.48 -39.46 8.27
N ALA A 631 17.74 -39.24 9.36
CA ALA A 631 16.49 -39.92 9.64
C ALA A 631 15.38 -39.61 8.61
N ILE A 632 15.40 -38.41 8.03
CA ILE A 632 14.44 -37.98 7.00
C ILE A 632 14.97 -38.11 5.56
N SER A 633 16.21 -38.56 5.37
CA SER A 633 16.84 -38.70 4.04
C SER A 633 16.10 -39.71 3.14
N LYS A 634 15.43 -40.71 3.72
CA LYS A 634 14.59 -41.67 2.98
C LYS A 634 13.43 -41.00 2.23
N TYR A 635 13.01 -39.81 2.66
CA TYR A 635 11.98 -39.03 1.97
C TYR A 635 12.56 -38.22 0.78
N LYS A 636 13.88 -38.29 0.49
CA LYS A 636 14.54 -37.66 -0.68
C LYS A 636 14.08 -38.26 -2.00
N ALA A 637 13.96 -39.59 -2.05
CA ALA A 637 13.53 -40.33 -3.24
C ALA A 637 12.04 -40.17 -3.54
N LEU A 638 11.28 -39.55 -2.61
CA LEU A 638 9.96 -39.02 -2.91
C LEU A 638 10.13 -37.78 -3.79
N ASN A 639 10.54 -38.00 -5.03
CA ASN A 639 10.28 -37.11 -6.18
C ASN A 639 8.76 -37.08 -6.50
N VAL A 640 7.93 -37.43 -5.52
CA VAL A 640 6.49 -37.52 -5.60
C VAL A 640 6.01 -36.09 -5.52
N LYS A 641 5.63 -35.55 -6.67
CA LYS A 641 4.30 -35.06 -7.05
C LYS A 641 3.29 -34.61 -5.98
N ILE A 642 3.53 -34.73 -4.68
CA ILE A 642 2.80 -34.08 -3.60
C ILE A 642 3.16 -32.60 -3.68
N THR A 643 2.20 -31.88 -4.24
CA THR A 643 2.33 -30.51 -4.72
C THR A 643 0.97 -29.87 -4.51
N LYS A 644 0.87 -28.54 -4.58
CA LYS A 644 -0.41 -27.81 -4.62
C LYS A 644 -1.54 -28.53 -5.40
N PRO A 645 -1.29 -29.18 -6.56
CA PRO A 645 -2.28 -30.02 -7.23
C PRO A 645 -2.92 -31.15 -6.40
N ILE A 646 -2.15 -31.89 -5.61
CA ILE A 646 -2.69 -32.96 -4.75
C ILE A 646 -3.55 -32.36 -3.65
N LEU A 647 -3.12 -31.24 -3.06
CA LEU A 647 -3.88 -30.55 -2.04
C LEU A 647 -5.25 -30.07 -2.57
N LYS A 648 -5.25 -29.38 -3.72
CA LYS A 648 -6.49 -28.94 -4.36
C LYS A 648 -7.38 -30.13 -4.74
N ALA A 649 -6.81 -31.21 -5.29
CA ALA A 649 -7.58 -32.42 -5.58
C ALA A 649 -8.16 -33.09 -4.32
N TYR A 650 -7.44 -33.07 -3.20
CA TYR A 650 -7.92 -33.57 -1.93
C TYR A 650 -9.10 -32.74 -1.42
N TYR A 651 -9.00 -31.41 -1.39
CA TYR A 651 -10.10 -30.57 -0.94
C TYR A 651 -11.36 -30.74 -1.80
N PHE A 652 -11.19 -30.76 -3.12
CA PHE A 652 -12.29 -31.06 -4.04
C PHE A 652 -12.91 -32.44 -3.75
N SER A 653 -12.08 -33.45 -3.48
CA SER A 653 -12.56 -34.79 -3.16
C SER A 653 -13.31 -34.87 -1.83
N LEU A 654 -12.94 -34.07 -0.84
CA LEU A 654 -13.65 -34.01 0.45
C LEU A 654 -15.03 -33.39 0.28
N LEU A 655 -15.14 -32.29 -0.46
CA LEU A 655 -16.44 -31.69 -0.80
C LEU A 655 -17.32 -32.66 -1.59
N LEU A 656 -16.73 -33.32 -2.59
CA LEU A 656 -17.45 -34.31 -3.39
C LEU A 656 -17.93 -35.50 -2.55
N LYS A 657 -17.09 -36.01 -1.65
CA LYS A 657 -17.48 -37.07 -0.71
C LYS A 657 -18.57 -36.62 0.25
N GLY A 658 -18.47 -35.40 0.77
CA GLY A 658 -19.51 -34.81 1.62
C GLY A 658 -20.84 -34.69 0.89
N ALA A 659 -20.84 -34.24 -0.36
CA ALA A 659 -22.02 -34.19 -1.21
C ALA A 659 -22.62 -35.60 -1.46
N VAL A 660 -21.78 -36.58 -1.79
CA VAL A 660 -22.22 -37.98 -2.00
C VAL A 660 -22.84 -38.55 -0.73
N LYS A 661 -22.20 -38.34 0.43
CA LYS A 661 -22.70 -38.84 1.73
C LYS A 661 -24.03 -38.18 2.11
N LEU A 662 -24.14 -36.87 1.93
CA LEU A 662 -25.39 -36.13 2.17
C LEU A 662 -26.53 -36.64 1.29
N VAL A 663 -26.27 -36.84 -0.01
CA VAL A 663 -27.27 -37.39 -0.94
C VAL A 663 -27.70 -38.76 -0.46
N LYS A 664 -26.77 -39.68 -0.17
CA LYS A 664 -27.05 -41.05 0.29
C LYS A 664 -27.91 -41.12 1.55
N GLU A 665 -27.62 -40.29 2.55
CA GLU A 665 -28.34 -40.33 3.84
C GLU A 665 -29.74 -39.72 3.76
N ASN A 666 -30.02 -38.87 2.76
CA ASN A 666 -31.31 -38.17 2.66
C ASN A 666 -32.24 -38.71 1.57
N ILE A 667 -31.85 -39.73 0.79
CA ILE A 667 -32.56 -40.24 -0.40
C ILE A 667 -34.06 -40.49 -0.17
N GLN A 668 -34.47 -40.88 1.04
CA GLN A 668 -35.87 -41.19 1.33
C GLN A 668 -36.79 -39.96 1.53
N ASN A 669 -36.24 -38.74 1.71
CA ASN A 669 -37.01 -37.52 2.04
C ASN A 669 -36.56 -36.27 1.26
N LEU A 670 -35.96 -36.42 0.07
CA LEU A 670 -35.41 -35.28 -0.68
C LEU A 670 -36.50 -34.43 -1.35
N ASN A 671 -36.94 -33.38 -0.67
CA ASN A 671 -37.41 -32.16 -1.33
C ASN A 671 -36.19 -31.27 -1.58
N ILE A 672 -35.71 -31.18 -2.83
CA ILE A 672 -34.44 -30.54 -3.21
C ILE A 672 -34.34 -29.07 -2.73
N LYS A 673 -35.49 -28.40 -2.52
CA LYS A 673 -35.59 -27.06 -1.93
C LYS A 673 -34.95 -26.93 -0.54
N ASN A 674 -34.82 -28.01 0.21
CA ASN A 674 -34.36 -28.01 1.61
C ASN A 674 -32.94 -28.58 1.83
N ILE A 675 -32.20 -28.93 0.76
CA ILE A 675 -30.84 -29.48 0.93
C ILE A 675 -29.89 -28.37 1.42
N LYS A 676 -29.49 -28.46 2.68
CA LYS A 676 -28.54 -27.54 3.32
C LYS A 676 -27.11 -27.87 2.88
N LEU A 677 -26.69 -27.38 1.71
CA LEU A 677 -25.33 -27.59 1.17
C LEU A 677 -24.28 -26.60 1.67
N SER A 678 -24.59 -25.76 2.67
CA SER A 678 -23.60 -24.82 3.19
C SER A 678 -22.43 -25.59 3.83
N PRO A 679 -21.17 -25.16 3.65
CA PRO A 679 -20.02 -25.73 4.35
C PRO A 679 -20.25 -25.84 5.87
N GLU A 680 -20.86 -24.83 6.48
CA GLU A 680 -21.25 -24.85 7.90
C GLU A 680 -22.10 -26.06 8.27
N PHE A 681 -23.12 -26.35 7.45
CA PHE A 681 -24.01 -27.46 7.69
C PHE A 681 -23.27 -28.78 7.49
N LEU A 682 -22.50 -28.87 6.40
CA LEU A 682 -21.72 -30.05 6.07
C LEU A 682 -20.71 -30.40 7.17
N GLU A 683 -20.07 -29.40 7.77
CA GLU A 683 -19.16 -29.58 8.91
C GLU A 683 -19.90 -30.00 10.17
N LYS A 684 -20.97 -29.26 10.54
CA LYS A 684 -21.75 -29.52 11.76
C LYS A 684 -22.28 -30.96 11.82
N HIS A 685 -22.59 -31.55 10.67
CA HIS A 685 -23.11 -32.91 10.54
C HIS A 685 -22.04 -33.95 10.13
N GLY A 686 -20.75 -33.56 10.08
CA GLY A 686 -19.66 -34.49 9.80
C GLY A 686 -19.65 -35.06 8.37
N TYR A 687 -20.18 -34.32 7.40
CA TYR A 687 -20.06 -34.61 5.97
C TYR A 687 -18.70 -34.20 5.41
N ILE A 688 -18.14 -33.10 5.93
CA ILE A 688 -16.79 -32.63 5.62
C ILE A 688 -16.04 -32.28 6.92
N PRO A 689 -14.69 -32.24 6.92
CA PRO A 689 -13.92 -31.91 8.12
C PRO A 689 -14.11 -30.46 8.59
N ASN A 690 -14.06 -30.24 9.91
CA ASN A 690 -14.30 -28.96 10.61
C ASN A 690 -13.33 -27.79 10.29
N PHE A 691 -12.43 -27.95 9.33
CA PHE A 691 -11.50 -26.89 8.88
C PHE A 691 -11.90 -26.27 7.53
N PHE A 692 -12.96 -26.78 6.90
CA PHE A 692 -13.49 -26.18 5.68
C PHE A 692 -14.14 -24.82 5.97
N GLY A 693 -14.83 -24.67 7.09
CA GLY A 693 -15.53 -23.48 7.55
C GLY A 693 -16.55 -22.93 6.57
N VAL A 694 -17.39 -22.01 7.05
CA VAL A 694 -17.78 -20.89 6.18
C VAL A 694 -16.55 -20.01 6.03
N SER A 695 -16.24 -19.58 4.80
CA SER A 695 -15.22 -18.55 4.61
C SER A 695 -15.62 -17.29 5.38
N LYS A 696 -15.06 -17.08 6.58
CA LYS A 696 -15.25 -15.85 7.35
C LYS A 696 -14.59 -14.64 6.68
N ASN A 697 -13.66 -14.90 5.75
CA ASN A 697 -12.98 -13.90 4.93
C ASN A 697 -13.81 -13.42 3.73
N ILE A 698 -14.98 -14.00 3.50
CA ILE A 698 -16.02 -13.39 2.68
C ILE A 698 -17.08 -12.93 3.68
N ASN A 699 -16.85 -11.74 4.19
CA ASN A 699 -17.80 -10.77 4.70
C ASN A 699 -19.13 -11.33 5.20
N GLY A 700 -19.46 -11.14 6.49
CA GLY A 700 -20.72 -11.53 7.16
C GLY A 700 -22.04 -11.06 6.52
N SER A 701 -22.01 -10.54 5.29
CA SER A 701 -23.07 -10.70 4.31
C SER A 701 -23.42 -12.18 4.06
N GLY A 702 -24.71 -12.51 3.92
CA GLY A 702 -25.18 -13.88 3.64
C GLY A 702 -24.67 -14.53 2.34
N PHE A 703 -23.72 -13.92 1.62
CA PHE A 703 -23.17 -14.34 0.33
C PHE A 703 -22.06 -15.42 0.46
N ALA A 704 -21.46 -15.60 1.63
CA ALA A 704 -20.44 -16.63 1.89
C ALA A 704 -20.99 -18.02 2.21
N LYS A 705 -22.33 -18.18 2.25
CA LYS A 705 -23.02 -19.38 2.73
C LYS A 705 -22.52 -20.69 2.09
N TYR A 706 -21.97 -20.65 0.89
CA TYR A 706 -21.54 -21.82 0.11
C TYR A 706 -20.02 -21.87 -0.14
N TYR A 707 -19.27 -20.85 0.30
CA TYR A 707 -17.82 -20.77 0.17
C TYR A 707 -17.12 -21.29 1.42
N THR A 708 -16.02 -22.01 1.20
CA THR A 708 -15.17 -22.57 2.24
C THR A 708 -13.93 -21.70 2.43
N ALA A 709 -13.28 -21.79 3.58
CA ALA A 709 -11.99 -21.16 3.88
C ALA A 709 -10.82 -21.68 3.01
N GLN A 710 -11.05 -22.67 2.12
CA GLN A 710 -10.02 -23.33 1.30
C GLN A 710 -10.04 -22.93 -0.18
N ASP A 711 -10.57 -21.74 -0.49
CA ASP A 711 -10.89 -21.29 -1.85
C ASP A 711 -11.74 -22.31 -2.63
N SER A 712 -12.69 -22.95 -1.96
CA SER A 712 -13.60 -23.90 -2.60
C SER A 712 -15.05 -23.55 -2.30
N TRP A 713 -15.95 -24.11 -3.10
CA TRP A 713 -17.36 -23.78 -3.10
C TRP A 713 -18.18 -25.06 -3.21
N ILE A 714 -19.32 -25.13 -2.53
CA ILE A 714 -20.27 -26.22 -2.67
C ILE A 714 -21.68 -25.68 -2.49
N GLY A 715 -22.57 -25.96 -3.44
CA GLY A 715 -23.93 -25.45 -3.39
C GLY A 715 -24.84 -26.01 -4.48
N PRO A 716 -26.15 -25.70 -4.43
CA PRO A 716 -27.08 -26.07 -5.50
C PRO A 716 -26.73 -25.35 -6.80
N PHE A 717 -26.96 -25.98 -7.95
CA PHE A 717 -26.67 -25.40 -9.27
C PHE A 717 -27.61 -25.93 -10.37
N PRO A 718 -28.15 -25.10 -11.27
CA PRO A 718 -29.13 -25.53 -12.28
C PRO A 718 -28.54 -26.45 -13.38
N LEU A 719 -29.25 -27.52 -13.73
CA LEU A 719 -28.85 -28.46 -14.79
C LEU A 719 -29.35 -28.04 -16.19
N ASN A 720 -30.51 -27.38 -16.29
CA ASN A 720 -31.16 -27.00 -17.55
C ASN A 720 -31.47 -25.48 -17.56
N GLY A 721 -31.27 -24.80 -18.70
CA GLY A 721 -31.59 -23.36 -18.87
C GLY A 721 -30.61 -22.59 -19.77
N LYS A 722 -31.09 -21.53 -20.47
CA LYS A 722 -30.36 -20.65 -21.42
C LYS A 722 -29.30 -19.74 -20.77
N TYR A 723 -29.18 -19.76 -19.44
CA TYR A 723 -28.27 -18.91 -18.68
C TYR A 723 -26.98 -19.66 -18.33
N ASP A 724 -26.15 -19.94 -19.34
CA ASP A 724 -24.72 -20.23 -19.15
C ASP A 724 -23.92 -19.00 -18.68
N LYS A 725 -24.61 -17.86 -18.60
CA LYS A 725 -24.13 -16.59 -18.06
C LYS A 725 -24.92 -16.29 -16.79
N ILE A 726 -24.37 -16.69 -15.63
CA ILE A 726 -24.60 -15.96 -14.38
C ILE A 726 -23.83 -14.65 -14.56
N THR A 727 -24.45 -13.72 -15.28
CA THR A 727 -23.96 -12.36 -15.53
C THR A 727 -24.91 -11.42 -14.82
N ASP A 728 -24.51 -10.99 -13.63
CA ASP A 728 -24.26 -9.58 -13.35
C ASP A 728 -23.51 -9.46 -12.02
N GLY A 729 -22.20 -9.22 -12.13
CA GLY A 729 -21.27 -9.25 -10.99
C GLY A 729 -19.80 -9.19 -11.39
N ILE A 730 -19.52 -8.41 -12.44
CA ILE A 730 -18.25 -7.75 -12.82
C ILE A 730 -16.93 -8.53 -12.64
N ALA A 731 -16.32 -8.80 -13.80
CA ALA A 731 -14.90 -8.98 -14.10
C ALA A 731 -13.89 -8.54 -13.00
N ASN A 732 -13.19 -9.53 -12.42
CA ASN A 732 -11.71 -9.55 -12.26
C ASN A 732 -11.30 -10.75 -11.38
N LEU A 733 -11.18 -11.94 -11.99
CA LEU A 733 -10.76 -13.19 -11.33
C LEU A 733 -9.27 -13.51 -11.58
N ASN A 734 -8.39 -12.52 -11.50
CA ASN A 734 -6.95 -12.70 -11.77
C ASN A 734 -6.04 -12.68 -10.54
N SER A 735 -6.51 -12.38 -9.33
CA SER A 735 -5.63 -12.18 -8.15
C SER A 735 -5.46 -13.38 -7.21
N GLY A 736 -6.03 -14.55 -7.49
CA GLY A 736 -5.77 -15.76 -6.69
C GLY A 736 -6.24 -15.72 -5.22
N LEU A 737 -6.92 -14.64 -4.82
CA LEU A 737 -7.73 -14.52 -3.62
C LEU A 737 -9.20 -14.51 -4.04
N ALA A 738 -10.04 -15.21 -3.29
CA ALA A 738 -11.46 -15.43 -3.57
C ALA A 738 -12.20 -14.12 -3.94
N ALA A 739 -12.38 -13.88 -5.24
CA ALA A 739 -13.30 -12.86 -5.71
C ALA A 739 -14.72 -13.39 -5.56
N GLY A 740 -15.47 -12.80 -4.65
CA GLY A 740 -16.89 -13.05 -4.42
C GLY A 740 -17.73 -12.61 -5.62
N GLY A 741 -17.84 -13.49 -6.61
CA GLY A 741 -18.88 -13.41 -7.63
C GLY A 741 -20.21 -13.97 -7.11
N HIS A 742 -21.31 -13.31 -7.47
CA HIS A 742 -22.70 -13.62 -7.14
C HIS A 742 -23.16 -15.01 -7.64
N ILE A 743 -22.67 -16.11 -7.07
CA ILE A 743 -23.25 -17.44 -7.34
C ILE A 743 -24.55 -17.63 -6.52
N GLY A 744 -24.70 -16.94 -5.39
CA GLY A 744 -25.76 -17.24 -4.40
C GLY A 744 -27.13 -16.59 -4.62
N SER A 745 -27.21 -15.34 -5.11
CA SER A 745 -28.49 -14.62 -5.28
C SER A 745 -29.30 -15.14 -6.46
N ASP A 746 -28.63 -15.35 -7.59
CA ASP A 746 -29.27 -15.67 -8.87
C ASP A 746 -29.67 -17.15 -8.93
N VAL A 747 -28.91 -18.01 -8.24
CA VAL A 747 -29.28 -19.41 -8.06
C VAL A 747 -30.50 -19.51 -7.15
N LYS A 748 -30.61 -18.69 -6.08
CA LYS A 748 -31.75 -18.74 -5.15
C LYS A 748 -33.06 -18.33 -5.83
N SER A 749 -33.08 -17.20 -6.55
CA SER A 749 -34.27 -16.76 -7.28
C SER A 749 -34.78 -17.80 -8.27
N HIS A 750 -33.88 -18.59 -8.87
CA HIS A 750 -34.23 -19.64 -9.81
C HIS A 750 -34.69 -20.96 -9.14
N ILE A 751 -34.11 -21.32 -7.99
CA ILE A 751 -34.59 -22.45 -7.16
C ILE A 751 -36.05 -22.20 -6.73
N ASP A 752 -36.34 -20.96 -6.34
CA ASP A 752 -37.67 -20.54 -5.92
C ASP A 752 -38.65 -20.51 -7.11
N ALA A 753 -38.21 -20.09 -8.31
CA ALA A 753 -39.03 -20.03 -9.52
C ALA A 753 -39.37 -21.40 -10.16
N ASN A 754 -38.46 -22.38 -10.13
CA ASN A 754 -38.61 -23.65 -10.87
C ASN A 754 -39.00 -24.86 -9.99
N ASN A 755 -39.50 -24.61 -8.78
CA ASN A 755 -39.93 -25.65 -7.84
C ASN A 755 -38.90 -26.78 -7.54
N GLY A 756 -37.63 -26.58 -7.84
CA GLY A 756 -36.56 -27.56 -7.58
C GLY A 756 -36.31 -28.60 -8.68
N ILE A 757 -37.09 -28.60 -9.77
CA ILE A 757 -36.96 -29.59 -10.85
C ILE A 757 -35.73 -29.24 -11.72
N GLY A 758 -34.76 -30.17 -11.81
CA GLY A 758 -33.57 -30.00 -12.65
C GLY A 758 -32.38 -29.30 -11.99
N ILE A 759 -32.23 -29.37 -10.67
CA ILE A 759 -31.06 -28.86 -9.93
C ILE A 759 -30.05 -29.99 -9.66
N GLY A 760 -28.75 -29.68 -9.78
CA GLY A 760 -27.64 -30.53 -9.36
C GLY A 760 -26.80 -29.87 -8.27
N ILE A 761 -25.71 -30.54 -7.89
CA ILE A 761 -24.75 -30.04 -6.91
C ILE A 761 -23.52 -29.53 -7.64
N GLY A 762 -23.22 -28.24 -7.48
CA GLY A 762 -21.99 -27.65 -7.98
C GLY A 762 -20.88 -27.73 -6.92
N ILE A 763 -19.68 -28.08 -7.35
CA ILE A 763 -18.47 -28.10 -6.53
C ILE A 763 -17.39 -27.28 -7.22
N GLY A 764 -16.92 -26.26 -6.53
CA GLY A 764 -15.97 -25.28 -7.03
C GLY A 764 -14.62 -25.34 -6.31
N ILE A 765 -13.53 -25.08 -7.01
CA ILE A 765 -12.21 -24.88 -6.39
C ILE A 765 -11.33 -23.93 -7.22
N GLY A 766 -10.70 -22.97 -6.53
CA GLY A 766 -9.83 -21.97 -7.16
C GLY A 766 -8.42 -22.50 -7.44
N GLY A 767 -7.88 -22.14 -8.61
CA GLY A 767 -6.46 -22.34 -8.94
C GLY A 767 -6.15 -22.24 -10.44
N SER A 768 -4.86 -22.33 -10.77
CA SER A 768 -4.40 -22.44 -12.17
C SER A 768 -4.69 -23.82 -12.74
N TYR A 769 -4.84 -23.93 -14.05
CA TYR A 769 -5.03 -25.24 -14.71
C TYR A 769 -3.98 -26.27 -14.29
N LYS A 770 -2.71 -25.85 -14.16
CA LYS A 770 -1.61 -26.69 -13.67
C LYS A 770 -1.87 -27.28 -12.28
N ASN A 771 -2.49 -26.52 -11.38
CA ASN A 771 -2.88 -26.97 -10.05
C ASN A 771 -4.14 -27.83 -10.08
N LEU A 772 -5.06 -27.59 -11.02
CA LEU A 772 -6.35 -28.28 -11.07
C LEU A 772 -6.35 -29.52 -11.99
N ARG A 773 -5.27 -29.78 -12.74
CA ARG A 773 -5.16 -30.88 -13.72
C ARG A 773 -5.56 -32.26 -13.19
N LEU A 774 -5.29 -32.54 -11.91
CA LEU A 774 -5.65 -33.84 -11.31
C LEU A 774 -7.17 -33.97 -11.12
N ILE A 775 -7.85 -32.85 -10.87
CA ILE A 775 -9.31 -32.80 -10.73
C ILE A 775 -9.95 -33.02 -12.08
N PHE A 776 -9.49 -32.31 -13.13
CA PHE A 776 -9.93 -32.55 -14.51
C PHE A 776 -9.75 -34.02 -14.89
N LYS A 777 -8.55 -34.58 -14.72
CA LYS A 777 -8.26 -35.97 -15.10
C LYS A 777 -9.16 -36.98 -14.36
N LYS A 778 -9.48 -36.74 -13.09
CA LYS A 778 -10.20 -37.71 -12.26
C LYS A 778 -11.72 -37.56 -12.32
N TYR A 779 -12.23 -36.33 -12.37
CA TYR A 779 -13.64 -36.04 -12.12
C TYR A 779 -14.41 -35.47 -13.31
N ALA A 780 -13.73 -34.96 -14.36
CA ALA A 780 -14.41 -34.33 -15.50
C ALA A 780 -15.44 -35.26 -16.17
N LYS A 781 -15.13 -36.55 -16.32
CA LYS A 781 -16.03 -37.53 -16.94
C LYS A 781 -17.34 -37.79 -16.20
N TYR A 782 -17.41 -37.40 -14.92
CA TYR A 782 -18.62 -37.56 -14.11
C TYR A 782 -19.41 -36.25 -13.97
N ALA A 783 -18.83 -35.12 -14.37
CA ALA A 783 -19.51 -33.83 -14.31
C ALA A 783 -20.48 -33.68 -15.49
N LYS A 784 -21.70 -33.19 -15.23
CA LYS A 784 -22.68 -32.86 -16.28
C LYS A 784 -22.30 -31.54 -16.98
N LYS A 785 -21.73 -30.58 -16.25
CA LYS A 785 -21.18 -29.32 -16.78
C LYS A 785 -19.87 -28.99 -16.10
N ILE A 786 -18.96 -28.36 -16.84
CA ILE A 786 -17.66 -27.90 -16.35
C ILE A 786 -17.45 -26.47 -16.82
N TYR A 787 -17.06 -25.60 -15.88
CA TYR A 787 -16.71 -24.21 -16.14
C TYR A 787 -15.30 -23.93 -15.65
N PHE A 788 -14.44 -23.37 -16.50
CA PHE A 788 -13.09 -22.95 -16.12
C PHE A 788 -12.42 -22.05 -17.18
N PRO A 789 -11.90 -20.87 -16.80
CA PRO A 789 -12.22 -20.18 -15.55
C PRO A 789 -13.70 -19.77 -15.56
N TYR A 790 -14.44 -20.11 -14.51
CA TYR A 790 -15.84 -19.70 -14.34
C TYR A 790 -15.97 -18.17 -14.50
N PRO A 791 -17.01 -17.65 -15.18
CA PRO A 791 -18.24 -18.33 -15.64
C PRO A 791 -18.14 -19.02 -17.01
N SER A 792 -16.97 -19.05 -17.65
CA SER A 792 -16.84 -19.62 -19.01
C SER A 792 -16.94 -21.14 -18.99
N ARG A 793 -17.69 -21.73 -19.93
CA ARG A 793 -17.71 -23.19 -20.13
C ARG A 793 -16.32 -23.68 -20.52
N TYR A 794 -15.97 -24.87 -20.03
CA TYR A 794 -14.68 -25.48 -20.30
C TYR A 794 -14.68 -26.17 -21.67
N GLU A 795 -14.00 -25.56 -22.64
CA GLU A 795 -13.85 -26.07 -24.02
C GLU A 795 -12.49 -26.77 -24.25
N GLY A 796 -11.91 -27.38 -23.21
CA GLY A 796 -10.64 -28.11 -23.34
C GLY A 796 -9.37 -27.27 -23.21
N SER A 797 -9.47 -25.98 -22.91
CA SER A 797 -8.30 -25.11 -22.66
C SER A 797 -7.40 -25.68 -21.56
N LYS A 798 -6.08 -25.61 -21.74
CA LYS A 798 -5.08 -26.06 -20.73
C LYS A 798 -4.36 -24.89 -20.07
N THR A 799 -4.86 -23.68 -20.27
CA THR A 799 -4.30 -22.44 -19.76
C THR A 799 -5.37 -21.67 -19.00
N GLY A 800 -4.96 -20.78 -18.09
CA GLY A 800 -5.87 -19.98 -17.27
C GLY A 800 -5.75 -20.21 -15.77
N ASN A 801 -6.23 -19.21 -15.02
CA ASN A 801 -6.33 -19.18 -13.57
C ASN A 801 -7.75 -18.71 -13.21
N GLY A 802 -8.36 -19.33 -12.21
CA GLY A 802 -9.71 -18.96 -11.78
C GLY A 802 -10.40 -20.08 -11.01
N LEU A 803 -11.71 -19.95 -10.86
CA LEU A 803 -12.55 -20.98 -10.24
C LEU A 803 -12.87 -22.08 -11.26
N LEU A 804 -12.54 -23.33 -10.94
CA LEU A 804 -13.11 -24.51 -11.60
C LEU A 804 -14.41 -24.84 -10.91
N LEU A 805 -15.52 -24.88 -11.66
CA LEU A 805 -16.82 -25.33 -11.17
C LEU A 805 -17.27 -26.56 -11.95
N MET A 806 -17.51 -27.66 -11.24
CA MET A 806 -18.08 -28.89 -11.80
C MET A 806 -19.48 -29.12 -11.23
N VAL A 807 -20.44 -29.37 -12.10
CA VAL A 807 -21.84 -29.59 -11.73
C VAL A 807 -22.19 -31.06 -11.89
N PHE A 808 -22.72 -31.68 -10.83
CA PHE A 808 -23.09 -33.09 -10.78
C PHE A 808 -24.60 -33.25 -10.61
N SER A 809 -25.22 -34.16 -11.37
CA SER A 809 -26.58 -34.62 -11.08
C SER A 809 -26.56 -35.64 -9.91
N ILE A 810 -27.73 -35.91 -9.30
CA ILE A 810 -27.86 -36.94 -8.27
C ILE A 810 -27.38 -38.31 -8.78
N LYS A 811 -27.84 -38.71 -9.98
CA LYS A 811 -27.42 -39.96 -10.65
C LYS A 811 -25.91 -40.02 -10.91
N ASN A 812 -25.28 -38.89 -11.25
CA ASN A 812 -23.83 -38.83 -11.45
C ASN A 812 -23.08 -39.03 -10.12
N LEU A 813 -23.56 -38.44 -9.02
CA LEU A 813 -22.97 -38.61 -7.68
C LEU A 813 -23.07 -40.06 -7.19
N GLU A 814 -24.18 -40.74 -7.47
CA GLU A 814 -24.35 -42.17 -7.19
C GLU A 814 -23.31 -43.00 -7.94
N SER A 815 -23.10 -42.73 -9.24
CA SER A 815 -22.10 -43.45 -10.06
C SER A 815 -20.66 -43.31 -9.53
N ILE A 816 -20.34 -42.19 -8.89
CA ILE A 816 -19.03 -41.94 -8.26
C ILE A 816 -18.89 -42.78 -6.99
N ALA A 817 -19.98 -43.04 -6.27
CA ALA A 817 -19.98 -43.74 -5.00
C ALA A 817 -19.70 -45.25 -5.11
N PHE A 818 -19.71 -45.82 -6.32
CA PHE A 818 -19.52 -47.25 -6.58
C PHE A 818 -18.09 -47.64 -7.04
N LYS A 819 -17.18 -46.68 -7.24
CA LYS A 819 -15.77 -46.97 -7.55
C LYS A 819 -14.89 -46.58 -6.35
N LYS A 820 -14.56 -47.58 -5.53
CA LYS A 820 -13.71 -47.46 -4.33
C LYS A 820 -12.33 -46.89 -4.64
#